data_AF-A0A7Y4SH09-F1
#
_entry.id   AF-A0A7Y4SH09-F1
#
_cell.length_a   1.000
_cell.length_b   1.000
_cell.length_c   1.000
_cell.angle_alpha   90.00
_cell.angle_beta   90.00
_cell.angle_gamma   90.00
#
_symmetry.space_group_name_H-M   'P 1'
#
loop_
_entity.id
_entity.type
_entity.pdbx_description
1 polymer ?
#
loop_
_entity_poly.entity_id
_entity_poly.type
_entity_poly.pdbx_seq_one_letter_code
_entity_poly.pdbx_strand_id
1 'polypeptide(L)'
;MKSIALLLKFDGRVTRRDWLIRLILMALVFSALGSLVSNIFGAQAANIFAILFVLGAIPVTMQRLHDVSLGGGNLLWVLVPVLGPLWVLVQVLRSGVAGRNRFGEAPADMQDYAEVNISDGRESVINDVSQLNPITVNSIATPRATDEVVGVVRNTSLPISIGGGHFSMGGTTSSPDSIHLDLRGMNKVLEFHPESKRIFVQAGIRWCDIQHFIDPHNLSVKIMQTYANFTVGGTLSVNAHGRYMGLGPVVLSVRSMKIVLSSGEVVNASPLENSEIFYASIGGYGALGVITEVELGLTENIRVEQKRVKMPLSKYAGWFDRNLRGQKDALFHNADMYPPHFKAVSAVTWRETDAPATSPRLLRLRKQYPLETYFLWAISETPLGKFRREHIIDPLIFMRKRVHYRNYEAGYDAAELEPIDRKNKTWVLQEYFIPVARFDEFSVMMGDILRKHNVNVLNISIRHAVADPGTWMAWARGETFAFVLYYKQGTDEVAKNTVAVWTRELIDAVLASGGTYYLPYQQHATQEQFHRAYPQAERLFGLKSKLDPNYRFRNTLWDKYYLPWCHGSVAQIANTSLFHRVYGDTRQADSFYQFLQNIFNVVPHEKLHTLICQGISSHASDEAIYRHIQSGLNEITPSHAPLTYAIPSLRIQKQEIAAETKTLLSLDAPLDGYVEIGSPGRYVKALQELNIIKGKVALIHDRQPGYAPPDLVERGQLTPVGDWVALNDYAPINMVASSASLVSAYIGLHHMTAEKLGPFIESIFQALRPGGYFVVRDHDVGDQVMHDFVALAHTAFNAVLGEPWSVNASELRHFAPVATWVKRIEVAGFKVVGEPVFQAGDPTKNALLLFKKPEFQA
;
A
#
# COMPACT_ATOMS: atom_id res chain seq x y z
N MET A 1 8.71 24.73 16.69
CA MET A 1 9.19 25.27 17.99
C MET A 1 10.29 24.44 18.63
N LYS A 2 10.22 23.10 18.70
CA LYS A 2 11.30 22.25 19.28
C LYS A 2 12.69 22.45 18.63
N SER A 3 12.75 22.78 17.33
CA SER A 3 14.02 23.01 16.61
C SER A 3 14.73 24.32 16.97
N ILE A 4 13.99 25.35 17.40
CA ILE A 4 14.57 26.63 17.87
C ILE A 4 15.10 26.48 19.31
N ALA A 5 14.41 25.70 20.14
CA ALA A 5 14.89 25.37 21.50
C ALA A 5 16.23 24.63 21.49
N LEU A 6 16.53 23.87 20.42
CA LEU A 6 17.83 23.20 20.24
C LEU A 6 18.99 24.18 19.95
N LEU A 7 18.69 25.34 19.35
CA LEU A 7 19.66 26.39 19.02
C LEU A 7 20.06 27.25 20.23
N LEU A 8 19.26 27.24 21.29
CA LEU A 8 19.47 28.02 22.52
C LEU A 8 19.99 27.16 23.69
N LYS A 9 20.39 25.92 23.41
CA LYS A 9 20.93 25.01 24.42
C LYS A 9 22.44 25.29 24.60
N PHE A 10 22.84 25.70 25.81
CA PHE A 10 24.24 26.06 26.12
C PHE A 10 25.06 24.89 26.65
N ASP A 11 24.41 23.86 27.17
CA ASP A 11 25.01 22.66 27.74
C ASP A 11 25.22 21.56 26.70
N GLY A 12 26.13 20.63 27.01
CA GLY A 12 26.50 19.51 26.14
C GLY A 12 27.68 19.80 25.20
N ARG A 13 27.95 18.83 24.33
CA ARG A 13 29.12 18.80 23.43
C ARG A 13 28.65 18.55 22.00
N VAL A 14 29.29 19.14 20.99
CA VAL A 14 29.02 18.86 19.56
C VAL A 14 30.30 18.59 18.79
N THR A 15 30.23 17.66 17.82
CA THR A 15 31.37 17.35 16.95
C THR A 15 31.69 18.53 16.02
N ARG A 16 32.92 18.57 15.48
CA ARG A 16 33.31 19.56 14.46
C ARG A 16 32.39 19.54 13.24
N ARG A 17 31.97 18.35 12.80
CA ARG A 17 31.07 18.19 11.65
C ARG A 17 29.70 18.78 11.95
N ASP A 18 29.12 18.44 13.10
CA ASP A 18 27.77 18.90 13.46
C ASP A 18 27.74 20.40 13.72
N TRP A 19 28.80 20.94 14.34
CA TRP A 19 28.99 22.39 14.51
C TRP A 19 28.96 23.10 13.15
N LEU A 20 29.75 22.64 12.18
CA LEU A 20 29.82 23.27 10.85
C LEU A 20 28.49 23.16 10.09
N ILE A 21 27.84 21.98 10.12
CA ILE A 21 26.54 21.78 9.48
C ILE A 21 25.49 22.73 10.08
N ARG A 22 25.44 22.84 11.41
CA ARG A 22 24.50 23.74 12.11
C ARG A 22 24.74 25.19 11.72
N LEU A 23 25.99 25.66 11.69
CA LEU A 23 26.31 27.03 11.28
C LEU A 23 25.93 27.31 9.82
N ILE A 24 26.19 26.38 8.89
CA ILE A 24 25.82 26.54 7.48
C ILE A 24 24.29 26.58 7.33
N LEU A 25 23.55 25.67 7.97
CA LEU A 25 22.09 25.65 7.91
C LEU A 25 21.49 26.93 8.49
N MET A 26 22.02 27.39 9.63
CA MET A 26 21.61 28.67 10.22
C MET A 26 21.88 29.83 9.27
N ALA A 27 23.09 29.91 8.70
CA ALA A 27 23.44 30.97 7.75
C ALA A 27 22.47 30.96 6.55
N LEU A 28 22.21 29.81 5.94
CA LEU A 28 21.26 29.69 4.83
C LEU A 28 19.84 30.14 5.20
N VAL A 29 19.33 29.70 6.35
CA VAL A 29 17.99 30.07 6.82
C VAL A 29 17.90 31.57 7.13
N PHE A 30 18.83 32.11 7.90
CA PHE A 30 18.82 33.52 8.29
C PHE A 30 19.11 34.44 7.09
N SER A 31 19.95 34.02 6.13
CA SER A 31 20.15 34.74 4.88
C SER A 31 18.89 34.72 4.01
N ALA A 32 18.20 33.58 3.85
CA ALA A 32 16.96 33.51 3.08
C ALA A 32 15.84 34.37 3.69
N LEU A 33 15.68 34.31 5.02
CA LEU A 33 14.73 35.17 5.75
C LEU A 33 15.11 36.65 5.66
N GLY A 34 16.40 36.96 5.80
CA GLY A 34 16.94 38.30 5.64
C GLY A 34 16.68 38.86 4.24
N SER A 35 16.92 38.08 3.18
CA SER A 35 16.62 38.46 1.80
C SER A 35 15.12 38.69 1.59
N LEU A 36 14.26 37.81 2.12
CA LEU A 36 12.81 37.98 2.03
C LEU A 36 12.34 39.27 2.72
N VAL A 37 12.80 39.52 3.94
CA VAL A 37 12.45 40.74 4.69
C VAL A 37 13.07 41.98 4.04
N SER A 38 14.29 41.89 3.50
CA SER A 38 14.92 42.97 2.76
C SER A 38 14.09 43.38 1.54
N ASN A 39 13.51 42.41 0.84
CA ASN A 39 12.69 42.66 -0.34
C ASN A 39 11.34 43.30 -0.01
N ILE A 40 10.80 43.08 1.19
CA ILE A 40 9.47 43.58 1.60
C ILE A 40 9.58 44.89 2.40
N PHE A 41 10.55 44.99 3.30
CA PHE A 41 10.67 46.04 4.31
C PHE A 41 11.99 46.82 4.25
N GLY A 42 12.85 46.52 3.27
CA GLY A 42 14.13 47.19 3.06
C GLY A 42 15.31 46.59 3.83
N ALA A 43 16.53 46.91 3.39
CA ALA A 43 17.77 46.29 3.89
C ALA A 43 18.00 46.48 5.40
N GLN A 44 17.55 47.61 5.97
CA GLN A 44 17.70 47.87 7.42
C GLN A 44 16.88 46.89 8.26
N ALA A 45 15.68 46.51 7.81
CA ALA A 45 14.84 45.52 8.48
C ALA A 45 15.46 44.11 8.44
N ALA A 46 16.30 43.81 7.46
CA ALA A 46 16.98 42.52 7.33
C ALA A 46 18.17 42.35 8.30
N ASN A 47 18.74 43.44 8.82
CA ASN A 47 19.89 43.40 9.74
C ASN A 47 19.60 42.62 11.04
N ILE A 48 18.34 42.55 11.46
CA ILE A 48 17.94 41.76 12.63
C ILE A 48 18.29 40.28 12.47
N PHE A 49 18.26 39.74 11.24
CA PHE A 49 18.56 38.33 11.00
C PHE A 49 20.07 38.03 11.08
N ALA A 50 20.93 39.01 10.79
CA ALA A 50 22.37 38.89 11.04
C ALA A 50 22.65 38.84 12.55
N ILE A 51 21.96 39.65 13.34
CA ILE A 51 22.05 39.64 14.81
C ILE A 51 21.54 38.30 15.37
N LEU A 52 20.39 37.81 14.88
CA LEU A 52 19.83 36.52 15.30
C LEU A 52 20.73 35.34 14.93
N PHE A 53 21.41 35.39 13.77
CA PHE A 53 22.42 34.40 13.42
C PHE A 53 23.57 34.38 14.43
N VAL A 54 24.14 35.54 14.77
CA VAL A 54 25.23 35.64 15.76
C VAL A 54 24.78 35.11 17.12
N LEU A 55 23.59 35.51 17.58
CA LEU A 55 23.01 35.04 18.85
C LEU A 55 22.80 33.52 18.87
N GLY A 56 22.34 32.93 17.77
CA GLY A 56 22.20 31.48 17.68
C GLY A 56 23.53 30.73 17.47
N ALA A 57 24.57 31.37 16.93
CA ALA A 57 25.86 30.75 16.70
C ALA A 57 26.68 30.60 18.00
N ILE A 58 26.41 31.45 19.00
CA ILE A 58 27.07 31.45 20.30
C ILE A 58 26.87 30.10 21.03
N PRO A 59 25.66 29.60 21.30
CA PRO A 59 25.46 28.32 21.99
C PRO A 59 26.11 27.13 21.27
N VAL A 60 25.97 27.07 19.94
CA VAL A 60 26.52 25.98 19.11
C VAL A 60 28.05 25.98 19.15
N THR A 61 28.67 27.16 19.16
CA THR A 61 30.13 27.31 19.25
C THR A 61 30.63 27.06 20.68
N MET A 62 29.85 27.41 21.71
CA MET A 62 30.15 27.04 23.10
C MET A 62 30.13 25.52 23.30
N GLN A 63 29.12 24.83 22.79
CA GLN A 63 29.08 23.35 22.79
C GLN A 63 30.26 22.73 22.02
N ARG A 64 30.77 23.42 21.00
CA ARG A 64 31.96 22.98 20.26
C ARG A 64 33.24 23.15 21.08
N LEU A 65 33.37 24.25 21.82
CA LEU A 65 34.45 24.46 22.77
C LEU A 65 34.41 23.45 23.93
N HIS A 66 33.21 23.11 24.41
CA HIS A 66 33.02 22.05 25.40
C HIS A 66 33.57 20.70 24.93
N ASP A 67 33.45 20.39 23.63
CA ASP A 67 33.97 19.14 23.07
C ASP A 67 35.50 19.04 23.08
N VAL A 68 36.20 20.18 23.15
CA VAL A 68 37.67 20.25 23.34
C VAL A 68 38.04 20.60 24.80
N SER A 69 37.11 20.38 25.73
CA SER A 69 37.25 20.62 27.18
C SER A 69 37.43 22.08 27.61
N LEU A 70 37.15 23.04 26.73
CA LEU A 70 37.14 24.47 27.03
C LEU A 70 35.74 24.93 27.44
N GLY A 71 35.63 25.78 28.47
CA GLY A 71 34.33 26.35 28.86
C GLY A 71 33.85 27.44 27.92
N GLY A 72 32.54 27.68 27.85
CA GLY A 72 31.95 28.67 26.95
C GLY A 72 32.47 30.10 27.10
N GLY A 73 32.99 30.49 28.28
CA GLY A 73 33.66 31.78 28.49
C GLY A 73 34.88 32.01 27.59
N ASN A 74 35.48 30.93 27.04
CA ASN A 74 36.57 31.04 26.06
C ASN A 74 36.11 31.64 24.72
N LEU A 75 34.80 31.76 24.46
CA LEU A 75 34.30 32.47 23.29
C LEU A 75 34.53 33.99 23.38
N LEU A 76 34.71 34.55 24.59
CA LEU A 76 35.01 35.97 24.80
C LEU A 76 36.37 36.38 24.21
N TRP A 77 37.25 35.42 23.91
CA TRP A 77 38.49 35.72 23.18
C TRP A 77 38.22 36.38 21.82
N VAL A 78 37.05 36.18 21.19
CA VAL A 78 36.67 36.89 19.95
C VAL A 78 36.70 38.41 20.10
N LEU A 79 36.58 38.95 21.33
CA LEU A 79 36.67 40.39 21.62
C LEU A 79 38.09 40.95 21.55
N VAL A 80 39.13 40.10 21.53
CA VAL A 80 40.52 40.51 21.33
C VAL A 80 40.81 40.57 19.83
N PRO A 81 41.03 41.77 19.24
CA PRO A 81 41.18 41.90 17.79
C PRO A 81 42.27 41.01 17.21
N VAL A 82 41.98 40.39 16.06
CA VAL A 82 42.89 39.53 15.27
C VAL A 82 43.32 38.23 15.96
N LEU A 83 44.02 38.30 17.11
CA LEU A 83 44.59 37.14 17.80
C LEU A 83 43.51 36.26 18.46
N GLY A 84 42.47 36.89 18.99
CA GLY A 84 41.37 36.22 19.66
C GLY A 84 40.53 35.32 18.75
N PRO A 85 39.96 35.84 17.65
CA PRO A 85 39.27 35.05 16.64
C PRO A 85 40.13 33.93 16.06
N LEU A 86 41.42 34.17 15.80
CA LEU A 86 42.34 33.15 15.31
C LEU A 86 42.52 32.02 16.32
N TRP A 87 42.67 32.35 17.60
CA TRP A 87 42.78 31.34 18.66
C TRP A 87 41.50 30.50 18.77
N VAL A 88 40.31 31.14 18.79
CA VAL A 88 39.02 30.42 18.84
C VAL A 88 38.86 29.52 17.61
N LEU A 89 39.23 30.01 16.42
CA LEU A 89 39.20 29.24 15.18
C LEU A 89 40.06 27.98 15.28
N VAL A 90 41.28 28.09 15.82
CA VAL A 90 42.14 26.92 16.07
C VAL A 90 41.45 25.94 17.01
N GLN A 91 40.85 26.40 18.12
CA GLN A 91 40.20 25.50 19.08
C GLN A 91 39.01 24.74 18.48
N VAL A 92 38.14 25.41 17.70
CA VAL A 92 36.97 24.76 17.11
C VAL A 92 37.34 23.76 16.01
N LEU A 93 38.53 23.88 15.42
CA LEU A 93 39.01 22.95 14.37
C LEU A 93 39.71 21.69 14.90
N ARG A 94 40.14 21.66 16.18
CA ARG A 94 40.80 20.51 16.82
C ARG A 94 39.93 19.26 16.89
N SER A 95 40.52 18.09 17.11
CA SER A 95 39.76 16.89 17.46
C SER A 95 39.12 17.04 18.84
N GLY A 96 37.90 16.50 19.00
CA GLY A 96 37.24 16.43 20.30
C GLY A 96 37.96 15.49 21.27
N VAL A 97 37.74 15.67 22.58
CA VAL A 97 38.29 14.79 23.62
C VAL A 97 37.50 13.48 23.66
N ALA A 98 38.17 12.34 23.60
CA ALA A 98 37.51 11.03 23.73
C ALA A 98 36.97 10.82 25.16
N GLY A 99 35.89 10.06 25.31
CA GLY A 99 35.27 9.78 26.60
C GLY A 99 34.59 10.98 27.27
N ARG A 100 34.16 10.78 28.50
CA ARG A 100 33.52 11.80 29.34
C ARG A 100 34.48 12.94 29.70
N ASN A 101 34.02 14.18 29.56
CA ASN A 101 34.65 15.35 30.16
C ASN A 101 33.66 16.09 31.07
N ARG A 102 34.08 17.21 31.69
CA ARG A 102 33.23 18.01 32.61
C ARG A 102 31.94 18.56 32.00
N PHE A 103 31.79 18.53 30.67
CA PHE A 103 30.61 18.99 29.94
C PHE A 103 29.76 17.82 29.39
N GLY A 104 30.11 16.58 29.72
CA GLY A 104 29.36 15.37 29.37
C GLY A 104 30.17 14.32 28.62
N GLU A 105 29.51 13.20 28.31
CA GLU A 105 30.05 12.15 27.44
C GLU A 105 30.49 12.73 26.09
N ALA A 106 31.51 12.14 25.47
CA ALA A 106 31.88 12.58 24.12
C ALA A 106 30.64 12.47 23.22
N PRO A 107 30.42 13.42 22.31
CA PRO A 107 29.35 13.31 21.34
C PRO A 107 29.45 12.01 20.55
N ALA A 108 30.65 11.42 20.43
CA ALA A 108 30.90 10.10 19.86
C ALA A 108 30.46 8.92 20.76
N ASP A 109 30.53 9.10 22.08
CA ASP A 109 30.35 8.08 23.12
C ASP A 109 28.99 8.18 23.85
N MET A 110 28.21 9.25 23.62
CA MET A 110 26.81 9.34 24.06
C MET A 110 26.02 8.18 23.45
N GLN A 111 25.82 7.12 24.22
CA GLN A 111 24.85 6.08 23.95
C GLN A 111 23.45 6.71 24.02
N ASP A 112 22.95 7.19 22.89
CA ASP A 112 21.56 7.58 22.73
C ASP A 112 20.79 6.29 22.40
N TYR A 113 20.80 5.34 23.35
CA TYR A 113 19.98 4.15 23.25
C TYR A 113 18.54 4.62 23.17
N ALA A 114 17.92 4.49 22.00
CA ALA A 114 16.51 4.76 21.84
C ALA A 114 15.74 3.85 22.82
N GLU A 115 15.30 4.42 23.94
CA GLU A 115 14.17 3.90 24.69
C GLU A 115 12.97 4.01 23.76
N VAL A 116 12.46 2.88 23.30
CA VAL A 116 11.21 2.85 22.56
C VAL A 116 10.11 3.17 23.57
N ASN A 117 9.69 4.43 23.60
CA ASN A 117 8.60 4.88 24.47
C ASN A 117 7.29 4.49 23.78
N ILE A 118 6.63 3.41 24.25
CA ILE A 118 5.41 2.84 23.62
C ILE A 118 4.17 3.07 24.48
N SER A 119 4.12 4.16 25.27
CA SER A 119 2.85 4.59 25.84
C SER A 119 2.45 5.92 25.20
N ASP A 120 1.38 5.90 24.42
CA ASP A 120 0.69 7.10 23.91
C ASP A 120 -0.04 7.88 25.03
N GLY A 121 0.42 7.76 26.28
CA GLY A 121 -0.20 8.37 27.46
C GLY A 121 -1.58 7.82 27.82
N ARG A 122 -2.08 6.80 27.10
CA ARG A 122 -3.28 6.03 27.44
C ARG A 122 -2.83 4.61 27.78
N GLU A 123 -2.88 4.24 29.05
CA GLU A 123 -2.29 3.00 29.59
C GLU A 123 -2.83 1.69 28.97
N SER A 124 -3.86 1.76 28.12
CA SER A 124 -4.55 0.60 27.53
C SER A 124 -4.64 0.60 26.00
N VAL A 125 -3.93 1.46 25.26
CA VAL A 125 -3.95 1.42 23.77
C VAL A 125 -2.59 0.97 23.23
N ILE A 126 -2.59 -0.13 22.47
CA ILE A 126 -1.43 -0.62 21.74
C ILE A 126 -1.58 -0.25 20.26
N ASN A 127 -0.53 0.32 19.68
CA ASN A 127 -0.48 0.63 18.25
C ASN A 127 0.89 0.25 17.69
N ASP A 128 0.93 -0.05 16.41
CA ASP A 128 2.19 -0.34 15.73
C ASP A 128 2.85 0.93 15.19
N VAL A 129 4.10 0.78 14.71
CA VAL A 129 4.90 1.88 14.19
C VAL A 129 4.24 2.67 13.04
N SER A 130 3.26 2.08 12.32
CA SER A 130 2.52 2.80 11.27
C SER A 130 1.45 3.75 11.82
N GLN A 131 1.04 3.55 13.07
CA GLN A 131 -0.08 4.22 13.74
C GLN A 131 -1.47 3.96 13.15
N LEU A 132 -1.60 3.00 12.22
CA LEU A 132 -2.88 2.70 11.55
C LEU A 132 -3.82 1.81 12.36
N ASN A 133 -3.30 1.08 13.35
CA ASN A 133 -4.02 0.00 14.03
C ASN A 133 -4.06 0.21 15.56
N PRO A 134 -4.63 1.32 16.06
CA PRO A 134 -4.80 1.51 17.50
C PRO A 134 -5.80 0.49 18.05
N ILE A 135 -5.38 -0.32 19.01
CA ILE A 135 -6.19 -1.38 19.62
C ILE A 135 -6.22 -1.18 21.13
N THR A 136 -7.43 -1.05 21.68
CA THR A 136 -7.64 -0.99 23.13
C THR A 136 -7.53 -2.38 23.73
N VAL A 137 -6.59 -2.58 24.64
CA VAL A 137 -6.36 -3.80 25.41
C VAL A 137 -6.94 -3.65 26.83
N ASN A 138 -7.13 -4.76 27.53
CA ASN A 138 -7.62 -4.73 28.91
C ASN A 138 -6.56 -4.19 29.89
N SER A 139 -5.33 -4.69 29.77
CA SER A 139 -4.19 -4.30 30.59
C SER A 139 -2.86 -4.70 29.94
N ILE A 140 -1.75 -4.16 30.45
CA ILE A 140 -0.39 -4.46 29.97
C ILE A 140 0.40 -5.12 31.10
N ALA A 141 1.05 -6.24 30.81
CA ALA A 141 1.98 -6.91 31.72
C ALA A 141 3.40 -6.91 31.13
N THR A 142 4.41 -6.65 31.95
CA THR A 142 5.81 -6.47 31.53
C THR A 142 6.76 -7.48 32.18
N PRO A 143 6.59 -8.79 31.90
CA PRO A 143 7.39 -9.83 32.53
C PRO A 143 8.88 -9.69 32.15
N ARG A 144 9.76 -10.12 33.05
CA ARG A 144 11.23 -10.08 32.91
C ARG A 144 11.87 -11.46 32.91
N ALA A 145 11.09 -12.49 33.20
CA ALA A 145 11.53 -13.88 33.25
C ALA A 145 10.40 -14.84 32.84
N THR A 146 10.77 -16.08 32.50
CA THR A 146 9.85 -17.10 31.99
C THR A 146 8.77 -17.50 33.02
N ASP A 147 9.11 -17.52 34.30
CA ASP A 147 8.20 -17.78 35.42
C ASP A 147 7.13 -16.70 35.60
N GLU A 148 7.49 -15.42 35.40
CA GLU A 148 6.53 -14.31 35.40
C GLU A 148 5.51 -14.42 34.26
N VAL A 149 5.95 -14.86 33.07
CA VAL A 149 5.05 -15.16 31.94
C VAL A 149 4.09 -16.28 32.31
N VAL A 150 4.59 -17.38 32.90
CA VAL A 150 3.77 -18.48 33.40
C VAL A 150 2.75 -17.99 34.43
N GLY A 151 3.16 -17.12 35.34
CA GLY A 151 2.29 -16.50 36.34
C GLY A 151 1.13 -15.74 35.69
N VAL A 152 1.41 -14.89 34.70
CA VAL A 152 0.34 -14.18 33.97
C VAL A 152 -0.60 -15.16 33.26
N VAL A 153 -0.06 -16.15 32.55
CA VAL A 153 -0.86 -17.13 31.81
C VAL A 153 -1.75 -17.95 32.75
N ARG A 154 -1.29 -18.34 33.93
CA ARG A 154 -2.08 -19.15 34.87
C ARG A 154 -3.12 -18.34 35.66
N ASN A 155 -2.87 -17.06 35.90
CA ASN A 155 -3.71 -16.22 36.78
C ASN A 155 -4.87 -15.52 36.05
N THR A 156 -5.07 -15.79 34.76
CA THR A 156 -6.12 -15.13 33.96
C THR A 156 -6.86 -16.13 33.09
N SER A 157 -8.13 -15.83 32.78
CA SER A 157 -8.89 -16.47 31.71
C SER A 157 -9.09 -15.55 30.49
N LEU A 158 -8.67 -14.28 30.60
CA LEU A 158 -8.77 -13.32 29.51
C LEU A 158 -7.87 -13.73 28.32
N PRO A 159 -8.19 -13.27 27.10
CA PRO A 159 -7.28 -13.33 25.98
C PRO A 159 -5.92 -12.71 26.29
N ILE A 160 -4.87 -13.25 25.67
CA ILE A 160 -3.49 -12.78 25.80
C ILE A 160 -2.98 -12.44 24.40
N SER A 161 -2.45 -11.22 24.25
CA SER A 161 -1.70 -10.80 23.07
C SER A 161 -0.22 -10.59 23.43
N ILE A 162 0.66 -10.71 22.46
CA ILE A 162 2.12 -10.73 22.69
C ILE A 162 2.77 -9.62 21.87
N GLY A 163 3.53 -8.76 22.56
CA GLY A 163 4.21 -7.61 21.99
C GLY A 163 5.72 -7.61 22.23
N GLY A 164 6.45 -7.16 21.21
CA GLY A 164 7.87 -6.83 21.26
C GLY A 164 8.09 -5.38 20.85
N GLY A 165 8.92 -5.15 19.83
CA GLY A 165 9.22 -3.80 19.33
C GLY A 165 8.12 -3.10 18.51
N HIS A 166 6.94 -3.72 18.32
CA HIS A 166 5.78 -3.17 17.59
C HIS A 166 6.06 -2.66 16.16
N PHE A 167 7.02 -3.26 15.46
CA PHE A 167 7.38 -2.91 14.07
C PHE A 167 6.53 -3.62 13.00
N SER A 168 5.64 -4.55 13.36
CA SER A 168 4.69 -5.17 12.43
C SER A 168 3.54 -4.20 12.15
N MET A 169 3.37 -3.78 10.89
CA MET A 169 2.46 -2.69 10.49
C MET A 169 1.03 -3.17 10.14
N GLY A 170 0.55 -4.20 10.85
CA GLY A 170 -0.72 -4.87 10.56
C GLY A 170 -1.64 -5.07 11.77
N GLY A 171 -1.32 -4.46 12.92
CA GLY A 171 -2.04 -4.70 14.18
C GLY A 171 -1.87 -6.11 14.77
N THR A 172 -1.00 -6.95 14.20
CA THR A 172 -0.83 -8.38 14.55
C THR A 172 -0.25 -8.63 15.95
N THR A 173 0.07 -7.58 16.70
CA THR A 173 0.68 -7.66 18.05
C THR A 173 -0.34 -7.52 19.18
N SER A 174 -1.60 -7.23 18.87
CA SER A 174 -2.65 -6.99 19.87
C SER A 174 -4.00 -7.54 19.44
N SER A 175 -4.90 -7.66 20.42
CA SER A 175 -6.31 -8.02 20.26
C SER A 175 -7.12 -7.16 21.23
N PRO A 176 -8.35 -6.74 20.87
CA PRO A 176 -9.27 -6.09 21.79
C PRO A 176 -9.42 -6.90 23.09
N ASP A 177 -9.51 -6.20 24.23
CA ASP A 177 -9.76 -6.75 25.57
C ASP A 177 -8.76 -7.80 26.08
N SER A 178 -7.61 -7.94 25.41
CA SER A 178 -6.55 -8.86 25.84
C SER A 178 -5.68 -8.27 26.95
N ILE A 179 -4.99 -9.15 27.70
CA ILE A 179 -3.80 -8.78 28.46
C ILE A 179 -2.63 -8.76 27.47
N HIS A 180 -2.01 -7.59 27.28
CA HIS A 180 -0.87 -7.44 26.40
C HIS A 180 0.44 -7.77 27.15
N LEU A 181 1.11 -8.84 26.75
CA LEU A 181 2.44 -9.19 27.25
C LEU A 181 3.50 -8.41 26.49
N ASP A 182 4.07 -7.41 27.14
CA ASP A 182 5.23 -6.68 26.63
C ASP A 182 6.53 -7.37 27.07
N LEU A 183 7.16 -8.08 26.14
CA LEU A 183 8.34 -8.89 26.43
C LEU A 183 9.65 -8.10 26.39
N ARG A 184 9.65 -6.78 26.12
CA ARG A 184 10.89 -6.00 25.96
C ARG A 184 11.77 -5.99 27.22
N GLY A 185 11.19 -6.24 28.40
CA GLY A 185 11.90 -6.43 29.66
C GLY A 185 12.70 -7.74 29.76
N MET A 186 12.42 -8.73 28.92
CA MET A 186 13.13 -10.01 28.82
C MET A 186 14.32 -9.91 27.87
N ASN A 187 15.34 -9.13 28.22
CA ASN A 187 16.41 -8.72 27.31
C ASN A 187 17.83 -9.19 27.69
N LYS A 188 17.96 -10.27 28.47
CA LYS A 188 19.25 -10.77 28.94
C LYS A 188 19.90 -11.76 27.98
N VAL A 189 21.23 -11.73 27.92
CA VAL A 189 22.05 -12.87 27.47
C VAL A 189 22.15 -13.85 28.63
N LEU A 190 21.77 -15.10 28.39
CA LEU A 190 21.73 -16.16 29.40
C LEU A 190 22.99 -17.00 29.35
N GLU A 191 23.43 -17.41 28.15
CA GLU A 191 24.65 -18.17 27.93
C GLU A 191 25.33 -17.73 26.63
N PHE A 192 26.66 -17.84 26.57
CA PHE A 192 27.44 -17.46 25.39
C PHE A 192 28.65 -18.38 25.21
N HIS A 193 28.79 -18.97 24.02
CA HIS A 193 29.85 -19.90 23.67
C HIS A 193 30.54 -19.45 22.37
N PRO A 194 31.53 -18.54 22.45
CA PRO A 194 32.17 -17.94 21.27
C PRO A 194 32.83 -18.97 20.36
N GLU A 195 33.52 -19.97 20.94
CA GLU A 195 34.22 -21.02 20.19
C GLU A 195 33.27 -21.84 19.31
N SER A 196 32.10 -22.20 19.85
CA SER A 196 31.06 -22.93 19.12
C SER A 196 30.11 -22.01 18.33
N LYS A 197 30.33 -20.68 18.38
CA LYS A 197 29.49 -19.64 17.78
C LYS A 197 28.01 -19.75 18.18
N ARG A 198 27.73 -19.82 19.48
CA ARG A 198 26.36 -19.95 20.01
C ARG A 198 26.07 -18.91 21.07
N ILE A 199 24.82 -18.48 21.14
CA ILE A 199 24.33 -17.58 22.19
C ILE A 199 22.91 -18.01 22.59
N PHE A 200 22.65 -18.03 23.89
CA PHE A 200 21.33 -18.25 24.47
C PHE A 200 20.83 -16.93 25.07
N VAL A 201 19.66 -16.48 24.65
CA VAL A 201 19.14 -15.15 25.01
C VAL A 201 17.66 -15.20 25.35
N GLN A 202 17.19 -14.24 26.13
CA GLN A 202 15.76 -14.00 26.28
C GLN A 202 15.16 -13.36 25.01
N ALA A 203 13.91 -13.68 24.69
CA ALA A 203 13.26 -13.30 23.43
C ALA A 203 12.98 -11.79 23.28
N GLY A 204 12.95 -11.03 24.37
CA GLY A 204 12.78 -9.58 24.36
C GLY A 204 14.03 -8.80 23.97
N ILE A 205 15.21 -9.43 23.94
CA ILE A 205 16.47 -8.77 23.55
C ILE A 205 16.41 -8.27 22.11
N ARG A 206 17.04 -7.14 21.80
CA ARG A 206 17.15 -6.65 20.42
C ARG A 206 18.40 -7.15 19.74
N TRP A 207 18.37 -7.22 18.41
CA TRP A 207 19.54 -7.63 17.64
C TRP A 207 20.75 -6.70 17.81
N CYS A 208 20.53 -5.40 17.95
CA CYS A 208 21.61 -4.45 18.22
C CYS A 208 22.28 -4.74 19.56
N ASP A 209 21.53 -5.10 20.61
CA ASP A 209 22.10 -5.44 21.92
C ASP A 209 22.98 -6.70 21.82
N ILE A 210 22.53 -7.70 21.04
CA ILE A 210 23.32 -8.89 20.72
C ILE A 210 24.60 -8.51 19.96
N GLN A 211 24.49 -7.70 18.90
CA GLN A 211 25.64 -7.26 18.10
C GLN A 211 26.70 -6.57 18.95
N HIS A 212 26.30 -5.65 19.85
CA HIS A 212 27.24 -4.98 20.76
C HIS A 212 27.94 -5.97 21.70
N PHE A 213 27.22 -6.98 22.19
CA PHE A 213 27.78 -8.01 23.08
C PHE A 213 28.80 -8.93 22.37
N ILE A 214 28.51 -9.34 21.12
CA ILE A 214 29.33 -10.33 20.41
C ILE A 214 30.46 -9.73 19.55
N ASP A 215 30.38 -8.43 19.20
CA ASP A 215 31.37 -7.76 18.35
C ASP A 215 32.83 -7.84 18.85
N PRO A 216 33.11 -7.71 20.18
CA PRO A 216 34.45 -7.89 20.73
C PRO A 216 35.06 -9.27 20.49
N HIS A 217 34.22 -10.28 20.25
CA HIS A 217 34.62 -11.65 19.96
C HIS A 217 34.77 -11.94 18.46
N ASN A 218 34.73 -10.90 17.61
CA ASN A 218 34.74 -11.02 16.14
C ASN A 218 33.58 -11.86 15.58
N LEU A 219 32.45 -11.87 16.28
CA LEU A 219 31.23 -12.56 15.87
C LEU A 219 30.13 -11.59 15.45
N SER A 220 29.18 -12.13 14.71
CA SER A 220 28.05 -11.44 14.09
C SER A 220 26.81 -12.32 14.12
N VAL A 221 25.64 -11.69 14.05
CA VAL A 221 24.37 -12.39 13.89
C VAL A 221 24.34 -13.07 12.51
N LYS A 222 23.88 -14.33 12.49
CA LYS A 222 23.82 -15.12 11.26
C LYS A 222 22.69 -14.66 10.33
N ILE A 223 21.47 -14.52 10.84
CA ILE A 223 20.28 -14.10 10.07
C ILE A 223 19.41 -13.19 10.95
N MET A 224 18.94 -12.09 10.37
CA MET A 224 17.99 -11.12 10.94
C MET A 224 17.45 -10.20 9.81
N GLN A 225 16.40 -9.45 10.04
CA GLN A 225 16.02 -8.36 9.13
C GLN A 225 17.07 -7.23 9.09
N THR A 226 16.96 -6.34 8.10
CA THR A 226 17.90 -5.22 7.90
C THR A 226 18.09 -4.33 9.13
N TYR A 227 17.03 -4.16 9.94
CA TYR A 227 17.03 -3.26 11.10
C TYR A 227 17.31 -4.00 12.40
N ALA A 228 18.24 -3.47 13.20
CA ALA A 228 18.75 -4.14 14.40
C ALA A 228 17.97 -3.83 15.69
N ASN A 229 17.07 -2.85 15.66
CA ASN A 229 16.28 -2.42 16.82
C ASN A 229 15.07 -3.33 17.13
N PHE A 230 14.86 -4.41 16.39
CA PHE A 230 13.75 -5.36 16.59
C PHE A 230 14.11 -6.38 17.67
N THR A 231 13.10 -6.89 18.40
CA THR A 231 13.28 -7.97 19.36
C THR A 231 13.43 -9.33 18.66
N VAL A 232 14.20 -10.24 19.26
CA VAL A 232 14.39 -11.61 18.73
C VAL A 232 13.06 -12.35 18.63
N GLY A 233 12.23 -12.32 19.68
CA GLY A 233 10.93 -12.99 19.72
C GLY A 233 9.98 -12.48 18.64
N GLY A 234 9.90 -11.15 18.45
CA GLY A 234 9.10 -10.57 17.36
C GLY A 234 9.60 -11.00 15.99
N THR A 235 10.92 -11.11 15.82
CA THR A 235 11.58 -11.56 14.59
C THR A 235 11.25 -13.03 14.28
N LEU A 236 11.26 -13.90 15.29
CA LEU A 236 10.90 -15.31 15.14
C LEU A 236 9.41 -15.50 14.86
N SER A 237 8.54 -14.74 15.54
CA SER A 237 7.08 -14.83 15.37
C SER A 237 6.62 -14.58 13.94
N VAL A 238 7.36 -13.76 13.19
CA VAL A 238 7.09 -13.48 11.77
C VAL A 238 8.00 -14.27 10.82
N ASN A 239 8.96 -15.04 11.37
CA ASN A 239 10.01 -15.74 10.62
C ASN A 239 10.76 -14.80 9.64
N ALA A 240 11.27 -13.69 10.15
CA ALA A 240 11.85 -12.64 9.32
C ALA A 240 13.08 -13.07 8.52
N HIS A 241 13.42 -12.26 7.53
CA HIS A 241 14.64 -12.43 6.74
C HIS A 241 15.34 -11.10 6.47
N GLY A 242 16.60 -11.21 6.09
CA GLY A 242 17.45 -10.09 5.72
C GLY A 242 17.76 -10.04 4.24
N ARG A 243 18.96 -9.55 3.95
CA ARG A 243 19.54 -9.43 2.59
C ARG A 243 20.64 -10.46 2.36
N TYR A 244 20.67 -11.53 3.15
CA TYR A 244 21.80 -12.46 3.21
C TYR A 244 21.77 -13.46 2.06
N MET A 245 22.76 -13.35 1.17
CA MET A 245 22.89 -14.26 0.03
C MET A 245 23.16 -15.69 0.49
N GLY A 246 22.49 -16.66 -0.13
CA GLY A 246 22.64 -18.08 0.20
C GLY A 246 22.03 -18.49 1.55
N LEU A 247 21.36 -17.57 2.25
CA LEU A 247 20.56 -17.84 3.44
C LEU A 247 19.08 -17.56 3.15
N GLY A 248 18.22 -17.69 4.15
CA GLY A 248 16.78 -17.52 4.01
C GLY A 248 16.16 -16.99 5.30
N PRO A 249 14.99 -17.52 5.72
CA PRO A 249 14.35 -17.09 6.95
C PRO A 249 15.20 -17.33 8.20
N VAL A 250 14.93 -16.56 9.26
CA VAL A 250 15.67 -16.59 10.54
C VAL A 250 15.65 -17.96 11.22
N VAL A 251 14.63 -18.79 10.97
CA VAL A 251 14.58 -20.19 11.46
C VAL A 251 15.87 -20.98 11.20
N LEU A 252 16.58 -20.70 10.09
CA LEU A 252 17.86 -21.33 9.73
C LEU A 252 19.04 -20.96 10.66
N SER A 253 18.81 -20.04 11.59
CA SER A 253 19.76 -19.64 12.64
C SER A 253 19.35 -20.09 14.04
N VAL A 254 18.12 -20.58 14.21
CA VAL A 254 17.59 -21.01 15.51
C VAL A 254 17.95 -22.47 15.77
N ARG A 255 18.49 -22.75 16.95
CA ARG A 255 18.82 -24.12 17.39
C ARG A 255 17.74 -24.70 18.29
N SER A 256 17.25 -23.91 19.23
CA SER A 256 16.21 -24.28 20.19
C SER A 256 15.52 -23.02 20.74
N MET A 257 14.34 -23.19 21.33
CA MET A 257 13.61 -22.12 22.03
C MET A 257 12.77 -22.69 23.17
N LYS A 258 12.47 -21.84 24.17
CA LYS A 258 11.47 -22.11 25.20
C LYS A 258 10.17 -21.39 24.89
N ILE A 259 9.05 -22.11 25.03
CA ILE A 259 7.71 -21.59 24.77
C ILE A 259 6.82 -21.84 25.99
N VAL A 260 6.09 -20.82 26.42
CA VAL A 260 5.02 -20.95 27.42
C VAL A 260 3.69 -21.16 26.68
N LEU A 261 3.08 -22.33 26.87
CA LEU A 261 1.79 -22.70 26.28
C LEU A 261 0.60 -22.12 27.04
N SER A 262 -0.62 -22.29 26.52
CA SER A 262 -1.85 -21.70 27.09
C SER A 262 -2.21 -22.30 28.47
N SER A 263 -1.69 -23.50 28.75
CA SER A 263 -1.75 -24.18 30.05
C SER A 263 -0.79 -23.57 31.09
N GLY A 264 0.16 -22.74 30.67
CA GLY A 264 1.29 -22.29 31.47
C GLY A 264 2.39 -23.36 31.64
N GLU A 265 2.39 -24.41 30.81
CA GLU A 265 3.52 -25.32 30.67
C GLU A 265 4.67 -24.65 29.89
N VAL A 266 5.92 -24.91 30.31
CA VAL A 266 7.12 -24.46 29.61
C VAL A 266 7.68 -25.61 28.80
N VAL A 267 7.71 -25.46 27.49
CA VAL A 267 8.18 -26.48 26.55
C VAL A 267 9.50 -26.06 25.91
N ASN A 268 10.47 -26.96 25.87
CA ASN A 268 11.65 -26.81 25.02
C ASN A 268 11.31 -27.33 23.62
N ALA A 269 11.56 -26.52 22.59
CA ALA A 269 11.30 -26.89 21.20
C ALA A 269 12.56 -26.69 20.36
N SER A 270 12.89 -27.68 19.55
CA SER A 270 14.00 -27.70 18.59
C SER A 270 13.58 -28.49 17.35
N PRO A 271 14.38 -28.53 16.28
CA PRO A 271 14.09 -29.40 15.14
C PRO A 271 13.92 -30.89 15.52
N LEU A 272 14.53 -31.34 16.64
CA LEU A 272 14.54 -32.75 17.08
C LEU A 272 13.62 -33.03 18.28
N GLU A 273 13.28 -32.01 19.08
CA GLU A 273 12.46 -32.11 20.30
C GLU A 273 11.24 -31.20 20.15
N ASN A 274 10.02 -31.72 20.36
CA ASN A 274 8.78 -30.95 20.13
C ASN A 274 8.76 -30.23 18.76
N SER A 275 9.24 -30.95 17.73
CA SER A 275 9.50 -30.41 16.38
C SER A 275 8.28 -29.73 15.76
N GLU A 276 7.08 -30.27 16.00
CA GLU A 276 5.84 -29.64 15.54
C GLU A 276 5.62 -28.26 16.18
N ILE A 277 5.86 -28.11 17.48
CA ILE A 277 5.77 -26.83 18.20
C ILE A 277 6.85 -25.88 17.68
N PHE A 278 8.06 -26.39 17.38
CA PHE A 278 9.16 -25.59 16.83
C PHE A 278 8.78 -24.94 15.50
N TYR A 279 8.39 -25.76 14.52
CA TYR A 279 8.08 -25.31 13.15
C TYR A 279 6.73 -24.58 13.04
N ALA A 280 5.81 -24.80 13.99
CA ALA A 280 4.54 -24.09 14.03
C ALA A 280 4.61 -22.74 14.76
N SER A 281 5.54 -22.56 15.70
CA SER A 281 5.67 -21.30 16.46
C SER A 281 6.51 -20.25 15.73
N ILE A 282 7.57 -20.64 15.02
CA ILE A 282 8.35 -19.72 14.18
C ILE A 282 7.55 -19.42 12.92
N GLY A 283 7.23 -18.14 12.69
CA GLY A 283 6.24 -17.74 11.69
C GLY A 283 4.81 -18.05 12.12
N GLY A 284 4.59 -18.46 13.37
CA GLY A 284 3.29 -18.76 13.93
C GLY A 284 2.58 -17.55 14.52
N TYR A 285 3.14 -16.34 14.43
CA TYR A 285 2.55 -15.08 14.91
C TYR A 285 1.90 -15.19 16.30
N GLY A 286 2.56 -15.87 17.25
CA GLY A 286 2.04 -16.07 18.61
C GLY A 286 0.83 -17.00 18.75
N ALA A 287 0.51 -17.81 17.74
CA ALA A 287 -0.65 -18.69 17.72
C ALA A 287 -0.67 -19.73 18.85
N LEU A 288 0.51 -20.28 19.19
CA LEU A 288 0.64 -21.44 20.09
C LEU A 288 1.09 -21.08 21.50
N GLY A 289 1.81 -19.97 21.68
CA GLY A 289 2.40 -19.62 22.95
C GLY A 289 3.39 -18.46 22.89
N VAL A 290 3.98 -18.17 24.05
CA VAL A 290 4.94 -17.09 24.25
C VAL A 290 6.36 -17.64 24.14
N ILE A 291 7.12 -17.24 23.12
CA ILE A 291 8.56 -17.55 23.03
C ILE A 291 9.29 -16.69 24.08
N THR A 292 9.97 -17.32 25.04
CA THR A 292 10.63 -16.61 26.14
C THR A 292 12.15 -16.61 26.05
N GLU A 293 12.76 -17.68 25.52
CA GLU A 293 14.21 -17.86 25.43
C GLU A 293 14.56 -18.57 24.12
N VAL A 294 15.74 -18.27 23.55
CA VAL A 294 16.16 -18.76 22.22
C VAL A 294 17.67 -19.03 22.20
N GLU A 295 18.07 -20.16 21.64
CA GLU A 295 19.46 -20.44 21.25
C GLU A 295 19.68 -20.15 19.76
N LEU A 296 20.67 -19.31 19.46
CA LEU A 296 20.99 -18.85 18.11
C LEU A 296 22.42 -19.24 17.71
N GLY A 297 22.58 -19.59 16.43
CA GLY A 297 23.88 -19.69 15.78
C GLY A 297 24.42 -18.34 15.34
N LEU A 298 25.71 -18.11 15.58
CA LEU A 298 26.46 -16.92 15.17
C LEU A 298 27.38 -17.21 13.98
N THR A 299 27.95 -16.16 13.40
CA THR A 299 28.92 -16.20 12.30
C THR A 299 30.03 -15.19 12.54
N GLU A 300 31.06 -15.18 11.71
CA GLU A 300 32.18 -14.26 11.76
C GLU A 300 31.78 -12.82 11.37
N ASN A 301 32.33 -11.84 12.09
CA ASN A 301 32.21 -10.42 11.75
C ASN A 301 33.31 -9.99 10.79
N ILE A 302 33.12 -10.32 9.51
CA ILE A 302 34.08 -10.01 8.44
C ILE A 302 33.85 -8.63 7.81
N ARG A 303 34.83 -8.15 7.06
CA ARG A 303 34.71 -6.91 6.27
C ARG A 303 34.08 -7.17 4.92
N VAL A 304 33.23 -6.26 4.48
CA VAL A 304 32.51 -6.32 3.22
C VAL A 304 32.61 -5.00 2.45
N GLU A 305 32.86 -5.08 1.15
CA GLU A 305 32.92 -3.97 0.20
C GLU A 305 31.64 -3.87 -0.63
N GLN A 306 31.14 -2.64 -0.78
CA GLN A 306 29.99 -2.34 -1.62
C GLN A 306 30.34 -2.30 -3.10
N LYS A 307 29.57 -3.03 -3.93
CA LYS A 307 29.54 -2.91 -5.39
C LYS A 307 28.13 -2.60 -5.86
N ARG A 308 28.00 -1.64 -6.78
CA ARG A 308 26.72 -1.24 -7.36
C ARG A 308 26.69 -1.43 -8.87
N VAL A 309 25.58 -1.95 -9.39
CA VAL A 309 25.30 -2.04 -10.82
C VAL A 309 23.88 -1.56 -11.09
N LYS A 310 23.72 -0.56 -11.97
CA LYS A 310 22.40 -0.11 -12.46
C LYS A 310 22.13 -0.73 -13.83
N MET A 311 20.93 -1.24 -14.05
CA MET A 311 20.54 -1.88 -15.31
C MET A 311 19.03 -1.76 -15.58
N PRO A 312 18.56 -2.02 -16.81
CA PRO A 312 17.14 -2.26 -17.07
C PRO A 312 16.63 -3.46 -16.25
N LEU A 313 15.40 -3.37 -15.73
CA LEU A 313 14.79 -4.41 -14.90
C LEU A 313 14.78 -5.78 -15.61
N SER A 314 14.46 -5.80 -16.91
CA SER A 314 14.43 -7.01 -17.74
C SER A 314 15.77 -7.73 -17.88
N LYS A 315 16.89 -7.11 -17.47
CA LYS A 315 18.22 -7.75 -17.47
C LYS A 315 18.61 -8.32 -16.12
N TYR A 316 17.85 -8.02 -15.06
CA TYR A 316 18.24 -8.30 -13.69
C TYR A 316 18.33 -9.79 -13.39
N ALA A 317 17.28 -10.58 -13.68
CA ALA A 317 17.25 -12.01 -13.38
C ALA A 317 18.45 -12.74 -14.02
N GLY A 318 18.67 -12.54 -15.33
CA GLY A 318 19.82 -13.13 -16.02
C GLY A 318 21.17 -12.60 -15.53
N TRP A 319 21.25 -11.35 -15.07
CA TRP A 319 22.48 -10.81 -14.46
C TRP A 319 22.74 -11.44 -13.08
N PHE A 320 21.72 -11.58 -12.24
CA PHE A 320 21.81 -12.22 -10.92
C PHE A 320 22.33 -13.65 -11.04
N ASP A 321 21.77 -14.43 -11.97
CA ASP A 321 22.17 -15.82 -12.21
C ASP A 321 23.65 -15.96 -12.59
N ARG A 322 24.15 -15.07 -13.46
CA ARG A 322 25.55 -15.11 -13.91
C ARG A 322 26.56 -14.58 -12.88
N ASN A 323 26.16 -13.62 -12.04
CA ASN A 323 27.11 -12.83 -11.25
C ASN A 323 27.02 -13.06 -9.73
N LEU A 324 25.91 -13.64 -9.24
CA LEU A 324 25.63 -13.72 -7.80
C LEU A 324 25.17 -15.10 -7.35
N ARG A 325 24.31 -15.80 -8.10
CA ARG A 325 23.84 -17.13 -7.69
C ARG A 325 25.05 -18.07 -7.50
N GLY A 326 25.15 -18.68 -6.32
CA GLY A 326 26.23 -19.60 -5.95
C GLY A 326 27.57 -18.95 -5.56
N GLN A 327 27.69 -17.62 -5.60
CA GLN A 327 28.91 -16.91 -5.22
C GLN A 327 29.01 -16.78 -3.70
N LYS A 328 30.06 -17.36 -3.10
CA LYS A 328 30.26 -17.38 -1.64
C LYS A 328 30.77 -16.06 -1.06
N ASP A 329 31.41 -15.23 -1.88
CA ASP A 329 31.96 -13.95 -1.46
C ASP A 329 30.88 -12.87 -1.35
N ALA A 330 29.70 -13.04 -1.96
CA ALA A 330 28.57 -12.14 -1.82
C ALA A 330 27.83 -12.43 -0.51
N LEU A 331 27.90 -11.51 0.47
CA LEU A 331 27.28 -11.68 1.79
C LEU A 331 25.90 -11.04 1.86
N PHE A 332 25.78 -9.80 1.37
CA PHE A 332 24.52 -9.08 1.31
C PHE A 332 24.20 -8.68 -0.11
N HIS A 333 22.93 -8.81 -0.49
CA HIS A 333 22.45 -8.36 -1.78
C HIS A 333 21.04 -7.80 -1.67
N ASN A 334 20.83 -6.65 -2.30
CA ASN A 334 19.50 -6.14 -2.61
C ASN A 334 19.52 -5.41 -3.95
N ALA A 335 18.40 -5.41 -4.65
CA ALA A 335 18.23 -4.67 -5.88
C ALA A 335 16.99 -3.77 -5.77
N ASP A 336 17.15 -2.46 -5.99
CA ASP A 336 16.07 -1.51 -5.80
C ASP A 336 15.47 -1.10 -7.15
N MET A 337 14.18 -1.37 -7.34
CA MET A 337 13.39 -0.95 -8.50
C MET A 337 13.02 0.54 -8.39
N TYR A 338 13.24 1.30 -9.46
CA TYR A 338 12.98 2.75 -9.47
C TYR A 338 11.53 3.08 -9.84
N PRO A 339 10.73 3.69 -8.93
CA PRO A 339 9.43 4.25 -9.28
C PRO A 339 9.60 5.56 -10.10
N PRO A 340 8.57 6.04 -10.80
CA PRO A 340 7.23 5.46 -10.94
C PRO A 340 7.10 4.50 -12.13
N HIS A 341 8.15 4.35 -12.94
CA HIS A 341 8.07 3.56 -14.17
C HIS A 341 8.45 2.09 -13.97
N PHE A 342 9.23 1.77 -12.94
CA PHE A 342 9.61 0.41 -12.60
C PHE A 342 10.38 -0.32 -13.71
N LYS A 343 11.10 0.42 -14.57
CA LYS A 343 11.85 -0.13 -15.72
C LYS A 343 13.35 -0.30 -15.47
N ALA A 344 13.87 0.27 -14.39
CA ALA A 344 15.28 0.22 -14.03
C ALA A 344 15.46 -0.29 -12.61
N VAL A 345 16.58 -0.96 -12.37
CA VAL A 345 16.95 -1.50 -11.07
C VAL A 345 18.40 -1.12 -10.74
N SER A 346 18.65 -0.87 -9.46
CA SER A 346 19.99 -0.67 -8.89
C SER A 346 20.33 -1.83 -7.96
N ALA A 347 21.17 -2.75 -8.42
CA ALA A 347 21.70 -3.85 -7.64
C ALA A 347 22.87 -3.37 -6.77
N VAL A 348 22.79 -3.60 -5.46
CA VAL A 348 23.85 -3.33 -4.48
C VAL A 348 24.24 -4.65 -3.83
N THR A 349 25.51 -5.01 -3.96
CA THR A 349 26.08 -6.24 -3.39
C THR A 349 27.24 -5.90 -2.48
N TRP A 350 27.24 -6.47 -1.29
CA TRP A 350 28.36 -6.38 -0.35
C TRP A 350 29.14 -7.69 -0.40
N ARG A 351 30.39 -7.60 -0.84
CA ARG A 351 31.29 -8.75 -1.00
C ARG A 351 32.37 -8.76 0.04
N GLU A 352 32.76 -9.93 0.53
CA GLU A 352 33.90 -10.10 1.42
C GLU A 352 35.16 -9.42 0.86
N THR A 353 35.95 -8.79 1.73
CA THR A 353 37.16 -8.06 1.34
C THR A 353 38.18 -7.98 2.47
N ASP A 354 39.46 -7.91 2.10
CA ASP A 354 40.55 -7.59 3.01
C ASP A 354 40.84 -6.09 3.09
N ALA A 355 40.19 -5.26 2.26
CA ALA A 355 40.37 -3.81 2.29
C ALA A 355 40.06 -3.22 3.68
N PRO A 356 40.75 -2.14 4.09
CA PRO A 356 40.50 -1.51 5.38
C PRO A 356 39.08 -0.94 5.43
N ALA A 357 38.44 -1.06 6.60
CA ALA A 357 37.09 -0.53 6.82
C ALA A 357 37.08 1.00 6.74
N THR A 358 36.05 1.54 6.06
CA THR A 358 35.78 2.98 5.97
C THR A 358 34.84 3.47 7.06
N SER A 359 34.33 2.57 7.90
CA SER A 359 33.42 2.82 9.00
C SER A 359 33.87 2.10 10.29
N PRO A 360 33.31 2.47 11.46
CA PRO A 360 33.45 1.67 12.67
C PRO A 360 32.88 0.25 12.52
N ARG A 361 33.15 -0.61 13.51
CA ARG A 361 32.65 -1.99 13.52
C ARG A 361 31.13 -2.11 13.69
N LEU A 362 30.53 -1.14 14.40
CA LEU A 362 29.10 -1.08 14.70
C LEU A 362 28.50 0.24 14.22
N LEU A 363 27.27 0.19 13.71
CA LEU A 363 26.50 1.39 13.44
C LEU A 363 26.01 1.97 14.76
N ARG A 364 26.12 3.29 14.92
CA ARG A 364 25.62 3.99 16.10
C ARG A 364 24.18 4.41 15.89
N LEU A 365 23.28 3.90 16.73
CA LEU A 365 21.88 4.29 16.77
C LEU A 365 21.72 5.74 17.23
N ARG A 366 20.69 6.41 16.71
CA ARG A 366 20.37 7.81 17.00
C ARG A 366 18.87 7.93 17.22
N LYS A 367 18.48 8.86 18.09
CA LYS A 367 17.06 9.16 18.29
C LYS A 367 16.36 9.71 17.04
N GLN A 368 17.09 10.37 16.14
CA GLN A 368 16.53 11.01 14.93
C GLN A 368 17.51 11.00 13.76
N TYR A 369 16.96 10.92 12.54
CA TYR A 369 17.68 10.88 11.25
C TYR A 369 17.17 11.95 10.28
N PRO A 370 17.35 13.25 10.59
CA PRO A 370 16.67 14.33 9.89
C PRO A 370 17.05 14.45 8.40
N LEU A 371 18.26 14.02 8.02
CA LEU A 371 18.71 14.07 6.63
C LEU A 371 18.03 12.97 5.81
N GLU A 372 18.00 11.75 6.34
CA GLU A 372 17.35 10.58 5.76
C GLU A 372 15.85 10.82 5.61
N THR A 373 15.19 11.31 6.67
CA THR A 373 13.76 11.64 6.63
C THR A 373 13.46 12.77 5.62
N TYR A 374 14.32 13.79 5.50
CA TYR A 374 14.16 14.83 4.49
C TYR A 374 14.24 14.27 3.07
N PHE A 375 15.20 13.39 2.78
CA PHE A 375 15.32 12.79 1.45
C PHE A 375 14.09 11.95 1.10
N LEU A 376 13.59 11.13 2.04
CA LEU A 376 12.40 10.34 1.81
C LEU A 376 11.14 11.21 1.62
N TRP A 377 11.03 12.33 2.35
CA TRP A 377 10.00 13.34 2.09
C TRP A 377 10.15 13.95 0.69
N ALA A 378 11.36 14.38 0.32
CA ALA A 378 11.61 15.00 -0.98
C ALA A 378 11.28 14.03 -2.12
N ILE A 379 11.63 12.76 -1.99
CA ILE A 379 11.33 11.72 -2.99
C ILE A 379 9.82 11.51 -3.12
N SER A 380 9.07 11.55 -2.02
CA SER A 380 7.65 11.18 -1.97
C SER A 380 6.67 12.34 -2.21
N GLU A 381 7.06 13.60 -1.97
CA GLU A 381 6.13 14.75 -1.99
C GLU A 381 6.45 15.80 -3.07
N THR A 382 7.67 15.83 -3.61
CA THR A 382 8.06 16.90 -4.54
C THR A 382 7.96 16.47 -6.01
N PRO A 383 7.65 17.40 -6.93
CA PRO A 383 7.72 17.12 -8.36
C PRO A 383 9.11 16.59 -8.75
N LEU A 384 9.14 15.56 -9.60
CA LEU A 384 10.36 14.90 -10.06
C LEU A 384 11.23 14.30 -8.92
N GLY A 385 10.71 14.15 -7.70
CA GLY A 385 11.45 13.59 -6.56
C GLY A 385 12.07 12.22 -6.86
N LYS A 386 11.29 11.33 -7.46
CA LYS A 386 11.72 9.99 -7.90
C LYS A 386 12.80 10.02 -8.98
N PHE A 387 12.68 10.93 -9.95
CA PHE A 387 13.70 11.15 -10.99
C PHE A 387 15.02 11.65 -10.38
N ARG A 388 14.97 12.61 -9.45
CA ARG A 388 16.16 13.13 -8.76
C ARG A 388 16.85 12.05 -7.92
N ARG A 389 16.08 11.17 -7.28
CA ARG A 389 16.64 9.98 -6.60
C ARG A 389 17.50 9.17 -7.56
N GLU A 390 16.90 8.76 -8.67
CA GLU A 390 17.51 7.85 -9.63
C GLU A 390 18.74 8.42 -10.35
N HIS A 391 18.68 9.69 -10.75
CA HIS A 391 19.67 10.29 -11.66
C HIS A 391 20.66 11.24 -10.98
N ILE A 392 20.41 11.68 -9.74
CA ILE A 392 21.27 12.64 -9.04
C ILE A 392 21.69 12.11 -7.67
N ILE A 393 20.74 11.79 -6.79
CA ILE A 393 21.03 11.47 -5.38
C ILE A 393 21.75 10.14 -5.26
N ASP A 394 21.20 9.06 -5.82
CA ASP A 394 21.79 7.73 -5.72
C ASP A 394 23.21 7.70 -6.34
N PRO A 395 23.46 8.21 -7.56
CA PRO A 395 24.81 8.31 -8.10
C PRO A 395 25.83 8.99 -7.17
N LEU A 396 25.43 10.06 -6.47
CA LEU A 396 26.30 10.75 -5.50
C LEU A 396 26.53 9.92 -4.22
N ILE A 397 25.47 9.27 -3.69
CA ILE A 397 25.55 8.41 -2.51
C ILE A 397 26.51 7.24 -2.74
N PHE A 398 26.46 6.64 -3.94
CA PHE A 398 27.24 5.46 -4.32
C PHE A 398 28.58 5.78 -5.01
N MET A 399 28.97 7.06 -5.13
CA MET A 399 30.26 7.44 -5.73
C MET A 399 31.45 7.04 -4.86
N ARG A 400 31.28 6.98 -3.54
CA ARG A 400 32.35 6.63 -2.60
C ARG A 400 32.38 5.13 -2.37
N LYS A 401 33.59 4.55 -2.45
CA LYS A 401 33.84 3.17 -2.02
C LYS A 401 33.55 3.03 -0.52
N ARG A 402 32.78 2.02 -0.15
CA ARG A 402 32.42 1.72 1.25
C ARG A 402 32.89 0.32 1.60
N VAL A 403 33.57 0.21 2.73
CA VAL A 403 33.97 -1.06 3.34
C VAL A 403 33.48 -1.06 4.78
N HIS A 404 32.55 -1.93 5.10
CA HIS A 404 31.91 -2.04 6.41
C HIS A 404 32.25 -3.38 7.07
N TYR A 405 32.10 -3.48 8.39
CA TYR A 405 31.99 -4.77 9.05
C TYR A 405 30.57 -5.33 8.87
N ARG A 406 30.42 -6.65 8.90
CA ARG A 406 29.11 -7.31 8.81
C ARG A 406 28.10 -6.78 9.84
N ASN A 407 28.52 -6.60 11.10
CA ASN A 407 27.65 -6.02 12.13
C ASN A 407 27.23 -4.57 11.82
N TYR A 408 28.12 -3.76 11.25
CA TYR A 408 27.79 -2.40 10.83
C TYR A 408 26.69 -2.41 9.75
N GLU A 409 26.86 -3.22 8.70
CA GLU A 409 25.90 -3.31 7.58
C GLU A 409 24.56 -3.95 7.96
N ALA A 410 24.55 -4.76 9.04
CA ALA A 410 23.35 -5.33 9.64
C ALA A 410 22.83 -4.50 10.84
N GLY A 411 23.35 -3.29 11.05
CA GLY A 411 23.12 -2.47 12.24
C GLY A 411 22.10 -1.33 12.07
N TYR A 412 21.42 -1.23 10.93
CA TYR A 412 20.52 -0.11 10.60
C TYR A 412 19.38 0.07 11.61
N ASP A 413 18.87 1.29 11.68
CA ASP A 413 17.79 1.68 12.58
C ASP A 413 16.49 1.94 11.81
N ALA A 414 15.37 1.36 12.26
CA ALA A 414 14.08 1.60 11.61
C ALA A 414 13.67 3.08 11.65
N ALA A 415 14.17 3.85 12.65
CA ALA A 415 13.95 5.29 12.75
C ALA A 415 14.51 6.08 11.56
N GLU A 416 15.45 5.53 10.78
CA GLU A 416 15.94 6.12 9.52
C GLU A 416 14.84 6.23 8.45
N LEU A 417 13.84 5.35 8.54
CA LEU A 417 12.71 5.31 7.63
C LEU A 417 11.46 5.99 8.19
N GLU A 418 11.47 6.47 9.43
CA GLU A 418 10.26 7.06 9.98
C GLU A 418 9.98 8.45 9.36
N PRO A 419 8.72 8.75 9.01
CA PRO A 419 8.32 10.07 8.57
C PRO A 419 8.42 11.08 9.72
N ILE A 420 8.50 12.37 9.37
CA ILE A 420 8.56 13.48 10.34
C ILE A 420 7.32 13.49 11.26
N ASP A 421 6.16 13.15 10.71
CA ASP A 421 4.86 13.10 11.36
C ASP A 421 4.01 12.00 10.73
N ARG A 422 3.14 11.36 11.53
CA ARG A 422 2.23 10.29 11.14
C ARG A 422 0.75 10.67 11.24
N LYS A 423 0.41 11.90 11.64
CA LYS A 423 -0.98 12.31 11.88
C LYS A 423 -1.92 12.09 10.69
N ASN A 424 -1.53 12.56 9.51
CA ASN A 424 -2.39 12.54 8.30
C ASN A 424 -1.86 11.59 7.21
N LYS A 425 -0.57 11.27 7.25
CA LYS A 425 0.09 10.38 6.28
C LYS A 425 1.07 9.51 7.02
N THR A 426 1.22 8.27 6.60
CA THR A 426 2.14 7.31 7.20
C THR A 426 2.84 6.49 6.12
N TRP A 427 3.96 5.88 6.47
CA TRP A 427 4.75 5.05 5.56
C TRP A 427 4.65 3.60 6.02
N VAL A 428 4.34 2.72 5.06
CA VAL A 428 3.96 1.34 5.31
C VAL A 428 4.71 0.42 4.35
N LEU A 429 4.93 -0.81 4.81
CA LEU A 429 5.53 -1.88 4.03
C LEU A 429 4.45 -2.87 3.57
N GLN A 430 4.69 -3.47 2.41
CA GLN A 430 4.12 -4.73 1.97
C GLN A 430 5.28 -5.57 1.42
N GLU A 431 5.15 -6.90 1.42
CA GLU A 431 6.18 -7.77 0.88
C GLU A 431 5.59 -8.99 0.20
N TYR A 432 6.14 -9.32 -0.96
CA TYR A 432 5.67 -10.38 -1.84
C TYR A 432 6.82 -11.30 -2.21
N PHE A 433 6.59 -12.60 -2.15
CA PHE A 433 7.60 -13.63 -2.31
C PHE A 433 7.30 -14.46 -3.55
N ILE A 434 8.21 -14.46 -4.51
CA ILE A 434 8.05 -15.19 -5.78
C ILE A 434 9.17 -16.20 -6.01
N PRO A 435 8.90 -17.37 -6.61
CA PRO A 435 9.95 -18.24 -7.10
C PRO A 435 10.86 -17.48 -8.06
N VAL A 436 12.19 -17.62 -7.95
CA VAL A 436 13.14 -16.82 -8.76
C VAL A 436 12.86 -16.92 -10.27
N ALA A 437 12.43 -18.09 -10.76
CA ALA A 437 12.09 -18.31 -12.16
C ALA A 437 10.90 -17.49 -12.68
N ARG A 438 10.08 -16.92 -11.79
CA ARG A 438 8.87 -16.13 -12.10
C ARG A 438 9.08 -14.63 -11.90
N PHE A 439 10.34 -14.18 -11.79
CA PHE A 439 10.69 -12.78 -11.55
C PHE A 439 10.13 -11.82 -12.62
N ASP A 440 10.34 -12.12 -13.90
CA ASP A 440 9.94 -11.22 -14.99
C ASP A 440 8.42 -11.09 -15.08
N GLU A 441 7.67 -12.17 -14.83
CA GLU A 441 6.20 -12.17 -14.80
C GLU A 441 5.66 -11.27 -13.68
N PHE A 442 6.05 -11.53 -12.44
CA PHE A 442 5.51 -10.79 -11.29
C PHE A 442 5.95 -9.32 -11.27
N SER A 443 7.20 -9.03 -11.64
CA SER A 443 7.73 -7.66 -11.58
C SER A 443 7.00 -6.71 -12.54
N VAL A 444 6.56 -7.22 -13.70
CA VAL A 444 5.71 -6.50 -14.66
C VAL A 444 4.31 -6.29 -14.09
N MET A 445 3.65 -7.35 -13.62
CA MET A 445 2.31 -7.28 -13.03
C MET A 445 2.25 -6.29 -11.85
N MET A 446 3.22 -6.35 -10.94
CA MET A 446 3.34 -5.44 -9.80
C MET A 446 3.50 -3.99 -10.28
N GLY A 447 4.38 -3.74 -11.27
CA GLY A 447 4.58 -2.40 -11.83
C GLY A 447 3.33 -1.84 -12.52
N ASP A 448 2.50 -2.68 -13.12
CA ASP A 448 1.25 -2.29 -13.77
C ASP A 448 0.17 -1.95 -12.75
N ILE A 449 -0.03 -2.79 -11.73
CA ILE A 449 -0.99 -2.57 -10.64
C ILE A 449 -0.65 -1.28 -9.88
N LEU A 450 0.62 -1.07 -9.52
CA LEU A 450 1.04 0.13 -8.78
C LEU A 450 0.85 1.41 -9.60
N ARG A 451 1.00 1.36 -10.94
CA ARG A 451 0.73 2.48 -11.84
C ARG A 451 -0.77 2.73 -12.01
N LYS A 452 -1.55 1.67 -12.22
CA LYS A 452 -3.01 1.71 -12.32
C LYS A 452 -3.63 2.43 -11.12
N HIS A 453 -3.18 2.10 -9.91
CA HIS A 453 -3.67 2.69 -8.66
C HIS A 453 -2.92 3.95 -8.21
N ASN A 454 -2.00 4.48 -9.02
CA ASN A 454 -1.19 5.66 -8.71
C ASN A 454 -0.53 5.61 -7.31
N VAL A 455 0.00 4.45 -6.93
CA VAL A 455 0.54 4.23 -5.59
C VAL A 455 1.78 5.10 -5.38
N ASN A 456 1.85 5.79 -4.23
CA ASN A 456 3.02 6.59 -3.88
C ASN A 456 4.15 5.71 -3.33
N VAL A 457 4.78 4.95 -4.23
CA VAL A 457 5.91 4.07 -3.93
C VAL A 457 7.17 4.89 -3.68
N LEU A 458 7.82 4.66 -2.53
CA LEU A 458 9.14 5.19 -2.22
C LEU A 458 10.23 4.27 -2.77
N ASN A 459 10.12 2.96 -2.51
CA ASN A 459 11.11 1.95 -2.92
C ASN A 459 10.46 0.58 -3.11
N ILE A 460 11.03 -0.24 -3.99
CA ILE A 460 10.77 -1.69 -4.03
C ILE A 460 12.12 -2.38 -3.96
N SER A 461 12.42 -3.05 -2.85
CA SER A 461 13.69 -3.75 -2.65
C SER A 461 13.54 -5.23 -2.92
N ILE A 462 14.31 -5.77 -3.86
CA ILE A 462 14.34 -7.17 -4.22
C ILE A 462 15.46 -7.86 -3.44
N ARG A 463 15.13 -8.92 -2.71
CA ARG A 463 16.06 -9.68 -1.86
C ARG A 463 15.97 -11.16 -2.17
N HIS A 464 17.09 -11.85 -2.19
CA HIS A 464 17.14 -13.31 -2.39
C HIS A 464 16.98 -14.04 -1.06
N ALA A 465 16.28 -15.18 -1.07
CA ALA A 465 16.18 -16.10 0.05
C ALA A 465 16.14 -17.55 -0.45
N VAL A 466 16.80 -18.45 0.28
CA VAL A 466 16.67 -19.90 0.11
C VAL A 466 15.45 -20.44 0.85
N ALA A 467 15.11 -21.68 0.56
CA ALA A 467 13.94 -22.35 1.11
C ALA A 467 13.95 -22.40 2.65
N ASP A 468 12.77 -22.22 3.21
CA ASP A 468 12.45 -22.49 4.60
C ASP A 468 12.54 -24.02 4.87
N PRO A 469 13.11 -24.44 6.02
CA PRO A 469 13.31 -25.85 6.35
C PRO A 469 12.04 -26.61 6.78
N GLY A 470 10.86 -25.97 6.84
CA GLY A 470 9.60 -26.67 7.11
C GLY A 470 8.65 -25.99 8.10
N THR A 471 8.79 -24.68 8.34
CA THR A 471 7.81 -23.92 9.12
C THR A 471 6.43 -23.98 8.47
N TRP A 472 5.37 -24.04 9.27
CA TRP A 472 4.02 -24.31 8.75
C TRP A 472 3.43 -23.09 8.03
N MET A 473 3.92 -21.89 8.33
CA MET A 473 3.56 -20.65 7.63
C MET A 473 4.71 -20.17 6.75
N ALA A 474 5.43 -21.09 6.10
CA ALA A 474 6.59 -20.77 5.27
C ALA A 474 6.22 -19.88 4.08
N TRP A 475 6.86 -18.71 4.01
CA TRP A 475 6.80 -17.82 2.84
C TRP A 475 7.88 -18.16 1.80
N ALA A 476 9.03 -18.69 2.21
CA ALA A 476 10.08 -19.20 1.33
C ALA A 476 9.90 -20.70 1.05
N ARG A 477 8.95 -21.08 0.20
CA ARG A 477 8.71 -22.51 -0.14
C ARG A 477 9.79 -23.13 -1.06
N GLY A 478 10.71 -22.31 -1.54
CA GLY A 478 11.79 -22.64 -2.46
C GLY A 478 12.79 -21.50 -2.52
N GLU A 479 13.66 -21.49 -3.53
CA GLU A 479 14.49 -20.33 -3.83
C GLU A 479 13.62 -19.19 -4.36
N THR A 480 13.64 -18.05 -3.67
CA THR A 480 12.64 -17.00 -3.81
C THR A 480 13.28 -15.61 -3.85
N PHE A 481 12.65 -14.70 -4.59
CA PHE A 481 12.84 -13.26 -4.42
C PHE A 481 11.72 -12.65 -3.58
N ALA A 482 12.10 -11.87 -2.58
CA ALA A 482 11.21 -11.02 -1.80
C ALA A 482 11.20 -9.61 -2.38
N PHE A 483 10.02 -9.09 -2.72
CA PHE A 483 9.76 -7.74 -3.20
C PHE A 483 9.21 -6.90 -2.05
N VAL A 484 10.09 -6.13 -1.41
CA VAL A 484 9.77 -5.28 -0.26
C VAL A 484 9.25 -3.94 -0.79
N LEU A 485 7.93 -3.78 -0.87
CA LEU A 485 7.26 -2.56 -1.28
C LEU A 485 7.17 -1.58 -0.12
N TYR A 486 7.85 -0.44 -0.24
CA TYR A 486 7.73 0.67 0.70
C TYR A 486 6.98 1.84 0.07
N TYR A 487 5.86 2.23 0.67
CA TYR A 487 4.94 3.21 0.11
C TYR A 487 4.39 4.15 1.19
N LYS A 488 3.85 5.28 0.72
CA LYS A 488 3.19 6.30 1.53
C LYS A 488 1.69 6.28 1.27
N GLN A 489 0.90 6.37 2.34
CA GLN A 489 -0.55 6.48 2.29
C GLN A 489 -1.07 7.55 3.27
N GLY A 490 -2.35 7.93 3.11
CA GLY A 490 -3.10 8.64 4.14
C GLY A 490 -3.45 7.73 5.33
N THR A 491 -3.83 8.34 6.45
CA THR A 491 -4.28 7.62 7.66
C THR A 491 -5.80 7.55 7.82
N ASP A 492 -6.54 8.26 6.96
CA ASP A 492 -8.01 8.23 6.93
C ASP A 492 -8.56 6.93 6.32
N GLU A 493 -9.86 6.70 6.52
CA GLU A 493 -10.54 5.50 6.02
C GLU A 493 -10.57 5.41 4.49
N VAL A 494 -10.59 6.54 3.78
CA VAL A 494 -10.54 6.57 2.31
C VAL A 494 -9.22 5.96 1.81
N ALA A 495 -8.11 6.39 2.40
CA ALA A 495 -6.79 5.86 2.08
C ALA A 495 -6.67 4.38 2.44
N LYS A 496 -7.17 3.96 3.61
CA LYS A 496 -7.16 2.55 4.03
C LYS A 496 -7.95 1.65 3.07
N ASN A 497 -9.15 2.06 2.68
CA ASN A 497 -9.98 1.31 1.73
C ASN A 497 -9.32 1.22 0.36
N THR A 498 -8.75 2.32 -0.14
CA THR A 498 -8.01 2.35 -1.40
C THR A 498 -6.82 1.39 -1.36
N VAL A 499 -6.06 1.38 -0.26
CA VAL A 499 -4.93 0.46 -0.04
C VAL A 499 -5.38 -0.98 -0.03
N ALA A 500 -6.54 -1.27 0.55
CA ALA A 500 -7.09 -2.61 0.63
C ALA A 500 -7.32 -3.22 -0.76
N VAL A 501 -7.89 -2.46 -1.70
CA VAL A 501 -8.20 -2.90 -3.07
C VAL A 501 -6.93 -3.32 -3.81
N TRP A 502 -5.96 -2.42 -3.94
CA TRP A 502 -4.76 -2.75 -4.72
C TRP A 502 -3.84 -3.75 -4.01
N THR A 503 -3.91 -3.84 -2.67
CA THR A 503 -3.20 -4.90 -1.92
C THR A 503 -3.75 -6.27 -2.30
N ARG A 504 -5.08 -6.43 -2.40
CA ARG A 504 -5.71 -7.69 -2.84
C ARG A 504 -5.38 -8.02 -4.29
N GLU A 505 -5.34 -7.02 -5.18
CA GLU A 505 -4.93 -7.22 -6.58
C GLU A 505 -3.46 -7.69 -6.69
N LEU A 506 -2.55 -7.15 -5.86
CA LEU A 506 -1.17 -7.63 -5.76
C LEU A 506 -1.07 -9.05 -5.18
N ILE A 507 -1.95 -9.40 -4.23
CA ILE A 507 -2.01 -10.76 -3.68
C ILE A 507 -2.46 -11.74 -4.76
N ASP A 508 -3.47 -11.42 -5.57
CA ASP A 508 -3.86 -12.27 -6.69
C ASP A 508 -2.73 -12.42 -7.71
N ALA A 509 -2.00 -11.35 -8.01
CA ALA A 509 -0.83 -11.38 -8.91
C ALA A 509 0.29 -12.30 -8.38
N VAL A 510 0.63 -12.19 -7.08
CA VAL A 510 1.69 -13.03 -6.50
C VAL A 510 1.27 -14.50 -6.45
N LEU A 511 -0.01 -14.78 -6.15
CA LEU A 511 -0.56 -16.14 -6.12
C LEU A 511 -0.61 -16.75 -7.52
N ALA A 512 -0.97 -15.98 -8.55
CA ALA A 512 -0.93 -16.42 -9.94
C ALA A 512 0.50 -16.77 -10.40
N SER A 513 1.50 -16.04 -9.87
CA SER A 513 2.92 -16.30 -10.11
C SER A 513 3.50 -17.45 -9.26
N GLY A 514 2.67 -18.19 -8.53
CA GLY A 514 3.09 -19.31 -7.66
C GLY A 514 3.79 -18.89 -6.36
N GLY A 515 3.68 -17.61 -5.99
CA GLY A 515 4.28 -17.02 -4.79
C GLY A 515 3.32 -16.87 -3.61
N THR A 516 3.67 -16.00 -2.67
CA THR A 516 2.87 -15.66 -1.49
C THR A 516 3.19 -14.24 -1.00
N TYR A 517 2.49 -13.72 0.00
CA TYR A 517 2.69 -12.38 0.57
C TYR A 517 2.99 -12.46 2.06
N TYR A 518 3.63 -11.44 2.63
CA TYR A 518 4.03 -11.44 4.03
C TYR A 518 2.90 -11.00 4.97
N LEU A 519 2.71 -11.70 6.10
CA LEU A 519 1.61 -11.44 7.03
C LEU A 519 1.81 -10.33 8.10
N PRO A 520 3.01 -9.77 8.40
CA PRO A 520 3.14 -8.76 9.46
C PRO A 520 2.64 -7.37 9.06
N TYR A 521 2.09 -7.21 7.86
CA TYR A 521 1.58 -5.94 7.33
C TYR A 521 0.05 -5.91 7.34
N GLN A 522 -0.54 -4.87 6.74
CA GLN A 522 -1.99 -4.67 6.76
C GLN A 522 -2.75 -5.91 6.24
N GLN A 523 -3.73 -6.34 7.03
CA GLN A 523 -4.47 -7.58 6.84
C GLN A 523 -5.61 -7.40 5.84
N HIS A 524 -5.29 -7.20 4.56
CA HIS A 524 -6.29 -6.95 3.51
C HIS A 524 -6.76 -8.20 2.77
N ALA A 525 -5.98 -9.30 2.83
CA ALA A 525 -6.28 -10.53 2.11
C ALA A 525 -7.64 -11.13 2.50
N THR A 526 -8.35 -11.72 1.54
CA THR A 526 -9.56 -12.51 1.83
C THR A 526 -9.20 -13.84 2.49
N GLN A 527 -10.19 -14.55 3.06
CA GLN A 527 -10.00 -15.91 3.57
C GLN A 527 -9.40 -16.83 2.50
N GLU A 528 -9.98 -16.79 1.29
CA GLU A 528 -9.51 -17.61 0.18
C GLU A 528 -8.07 -17.28 -0.22
N GLN A 529 -7.73 -15.99 -0.31
CA GLN A 529 -6.37 -15.56 -0.61
C GLN A 529 -5.38 -16.02 0.46
N PHE A 530 -5.73 -15.89 1.74
CA PHE A 530 -4.90 -16.35 2.85
C PHE A 530 -4.65 -17.87 2.79
N HIS A 531 -5.70 -18.68 2.61
CA HIS A 531 -5.55 -20.14 2.55
C HIS A 531 -4.78 -20.61 1.30
N ARG A 532 -4.91 -19.93 0.16
CA ARG A 532 -4.06 -20.16 -1.02
C ARG A 532 -2.61 -19.76 -0.76
N ALA A 533 -2.39 -18.63 -0.08
CA ALA A 533 -1.07 -18.10 0.29
C ALA A 533 -0.37 -18.91 1.39
N TYR A 534 -1.13 -19.66 2.20
CA TYR A 534 -0.63 -20.46 3.33
C TYR A 534 -1.46 -21.76 3.50
N PRO A 535 -1.28 -22.75 2.61
CA PRO A 535 -2.11 -23.96 2.60
C PRO A 535 -1.93 -24.84 3.84
N GLN A 536 -0.84 -24.67 4.59
CA GLN A 536 -0.61 -25.37 5.86
C GLN A 536 -1.23 -24.65 7.07
N ALA A 537 -1.95 -23.53 6.88
CA ALA A 537 -2.61 -22.82 7.97
C ALA A 537 -3.61 -23.71 8.74
N GLU A 538 -4.36 -24.57 8.06
CA GLU A 538 -5.31 -25.48 8.73
C GLU A 538 -4.60 -26.48 9.65
N ARG A 539 -3.37 -26.88 9.30
CA ARG A 539 -2.53 -27.71 10.16
C ARG A 539 -2.13 -26.96 11.43
N LEU A 540 -1.75 -25.69 11.32
CA LEU A 540 -1.49 -24.81 12.47
C LEU A 540 -2.74 -24.65 13.34
N PHE A 541 -3.90 -24.44 12.71
CA PHE A 541 -5.18 -24.29 13.39
C PHE A 541 -5.57 -25.55 14.16
N GLY A 542 -5.36 -26.73 13.57
CA GLY A 542 -5.56 -28.01 14.24
C GLY A 542 -4.62 -28.27 15.42
N LEU A 543 -3.39 -27.75 15.40
CA LEU A 543 -2.50 -27.81 16.57
C LEU A 543 -2.90 -26.76 17.62
N LYS A 544 -3.27 -25.55 17.19
CA LYS A 544 -3.75 -24.49 18.07
C LYS A 544 -5.00 -24.92 18.84
N SER A 545 -5.98 -25.55 18.20
CA SER A 545 -7.19 -26.02 18.89
C SER A 545 -6.90 -27.07 19.97
N LYS A 546 -5.83 -27.87 19.81
CA LYS A 546 -5.36 -28.83 20.81
C LYS A 546 -4.62 -28.15 21.97
N LEU A 547 -3.69 -27.24 21.67
CA LEU A 547 -2.82 -26.61 22.68
C LEU A 547 -3.43 -25.37 23.35
N ASP A 548 -4.45 -24.78 22.73
CA ASP A 548 -5.17 -23.58 23.18
C ASP A 548 -6.67 -23.70 22.86
N PRO A 549 -7.38 -24.66 23.47
CA PRO A 549 -8.78 -24.98 23.15
C PRO A 549 -9.75 -23.83 23.45
N ASN A 550 -9.37 -22.91 24.34
CA ASN A 550 -10.18 -21.75 24.73
C ASN A 550 -9.82 -20.48 23.94
N TYR A 551 -8.99 -20.60 22.90
CA TYR A 551 -8.52 -19.49 22.06
C TYR A 551 -7.99 -18.31 22.90
N ARG A 552 -7.10 -18.59 23.86
CA ARG A 552 -6.53 -17.59 24.77
C ARG A 552 -5.48 -16.75 24.08
N PHE A 553 -4.58 -17.32 23.29
CA PHE A 553 -3.59 -16.52 22.56
C PHE A 553 -4.20 -15.95 21.29
N ARG A 554 -4.41 -14.63 21.30
CA ARG A 554 -5.16 -13.90 20.26
C ARG A 554 -4.39 -12.69 19.75
N ASN A 555 -4.59 -12.41 18.47
CA ASN A 555 -4.28 -11.15 17.83
C ASN A 555 -5.23 -10.96 16.64
N THR A 556 -5.20 -9.78 16.02
CA THR A 556 -6.05 -9.47 14.86
C THR A 556 -5.90 -10.46 13.70
N LEU A 557 -4.73 -11.09 13.53
CA LEU A 557 -4.49 -12.05 12.45
C LEU A 557 -5.33 -13.32 12.65
N TRP A 558 -5.31 -13.84 13.88
CA TRP A 558 -6.06 -15.04 14.22
C TRP A 558 -7.55 -14.76 14.40
N ASP A 559 -7.92 -13.56 14.83
CA ASP A 559 -9.31 -13.13 14.81
C ASP A 559 -9.86 -13.09 13.39
N LYS A 560 -9.01 -12.70 12.43
CA LYS A 560 -9.39 -12.67 11.03
C LYS A 560 -9.46 -14.07 10.40
N TYR A 561 -8.48 -14.94 10.61
CA TYR A 561 -8.38 -16.19 9.82
C TYR A 561 -8.68 -17.47 10.61
N TYR A 562 -8.35 -17.54 11.91
CA TYR A 562 -8.61 -18.74 12.72
C TYR A 562 -10.05 -18.77 13.25
N LEU A 563 -10.56 -17.64 13.74
CA LEU A 563 -11.90 -17.60 14.34
C LEU A 563 -13.01 -17.98 13.32
N PRO A 564 -13.02 -17.47 12.07
CA PRO A 564 -13.99 -17.92 11.08
C PRO A 564 -13.82 -19.38 10.65
N TRP A 565 -12.60 -19.91 10.70
CA TRP A 565 -12.36 -21.34 10.44
C TRP A 565 -13.02 -22.23 11.52
N CYS A 566 -12.95 -21.83 12.80
CA CYS A 566 -13.59 -22.58 13.90
C CYS A 566 -15.11 -22.65 13.82
N HIS A 567 -15.77 -21.58 13.37
CA HIS A 567 -17.22 -21.46 13.38
C HIS A 567 -17.89 -21.89 12.06
N GLY A 568 -17.09 -22.28 11.05
CA GLY A 568 -17.52 -22.27 9.66
C GLY A 568 -17.73 -20.84 9.17
N SER A 569 -17.78 -20.61 7.86
CA SER A 569 -18.17 -19.29 7.34
C SER A 569 -19.52 -18.94 7.95
N VAL A 570 -19.56 -17.94 8.83
CA VAL A 570 -20.79 -17.49 9.47
C VAL A 570 -21.82 -17.30 8.37
N ALA A 571 -22.92 -18.03 8.46
CA ALA A 571 -24.00 -17.96 7.48
C ALA A 571 -24.29 -16.48 7.23
N GLN A 572 -24.15 -16.04 5.98
CA GLN A 572 -24.61 -14.73 5.58
C GLN A 572 -26.05 -14.62 6.07
N ILE A 573 -26.29 -13.70 7.01
CA ILE A 573 -27.66 -13.29 7.34
C ILE A 573 -28.31 -13.01 5.98
N ALA A 574 -29.46 -13.62 5.71
CA ALA A 574 -30.20 -13.41 4.48
C ALA A 574 -30.53 -11.92 4.37
N ASN A 575 -29.62 -11.15 3.78
CA ASN A 575 -29.69 -9.71 3.76
C ASN A 575 -30.44 -9.31 2.51
N THR A 576 -31.60 -8.69 2.71
CA THR A 576 -32.48 -8.24 1.63
C THR A 576 -31.93 -7.01 0.91
N SER A 577 -30.93 -6.33 1.47
CA SER A 577 -30.26 -5.18 0.85
C SER A 577 -29.28 -5.58 -0.26
N LEU A 578 -29.43 -4.98 -1.44
CA LEU A 578 -28.49 -5.07 -2.57
C LEU A 578 -27.07 -4.64 -2.17
N PHE A 579 -26.94 -3.52 -1.43
CA PHE A 579 -25.64 -3.03 -0.99
C PHE A 579 -24.89 -4.09 -0.18
N HIS A 580 -25.55 -4.72 0.78
CA HIS A 580 -24.94 -5.74 1.62
C HIS A 580 -24.64 -7.05 0.87
N ARG A 581 -25.47 -7.43 -0.12
CA ARG A 581 -25.18 -8.64 -0.91
C ARG A 581 -23.93 -8.47 -1.77
N VAL A 582 -23.73 -7.30 -2.37
CA VAL A 582 -22.55 -7.02 -3.18
C VAL A 582 -21.32 -6.74 -2.30
N TYR A 583 -21.41 -5.86 -1.30
CA TYR A 583 -20.26 -5.50 -0.46
C TYR A 583 -19.95 -6.52 0.65
N GLY A 584 -20.88 -7.44 0.93
CA GLY A 584 -20.65 -8.57 1.83
C GLY A 584 -19.68 -9.61 1.24
N ASP A 585 -19.41 -9.55 -0.07
CA ASP A 585 -18.33 -10.27 -0.72
C ASP A 585 -17.23 -9.29 -1.13
N THR A 586 -16.01 -9.51 -0.64
CA THR A 586 -14.88 -8.59 -0.88
C THR A 586 -14.50 -8.50 -2.36
N ARG A 587 -14.63 -9.57 -3.16
CA ARG A 587 -14.32 -9.54 -4.60
C ARG A 587 -15.36 -8.72 -5.36
N GLN A 588 -16.63 -8.86 -4.99
CA GLN A 588 -17.68 -8.03 -5.55
C GLN A 588 -17.50 -6.56 -5.15
N ALA A 589 -17.13 -6.26 -3.90
CA ALA A 589 -16.81 -4.90 -3.46
C ALA A 589 -15.63 -4.27 -4.25
N ASP A 590 -14.56 -5.05 -4.49
CA ASP A 590 -13.42 -4.61 -5.30
C ASP A 590 -13.79 -4.42 -6.77
N SER A 591 -14.61 -5.31 -7.32
CA SER A 591 -15.16 -5.16 -8.67
C SER A 591 -16.04 -3.91 -8.76
N PHE A 592 -16.81 -3.62 -7.72
CA PHE A 592 -17.62 -2.41 -7.67
C PHE A 592 -16.75 -1.15 -7.56
N TYR A 593 -15.65 -1.18 -6.81
CA TYR A 593 -14.65 -0.11 -6.82
C TYR A 593 -14.09 0.12 -8.23
N GLN A 594 -13.79 -0.95 -8.99
CA GLN A 594 -13.36 -0.84 -10.38
C GLN A 594 -14.44 -0.24 -11.29
N PHE A 595 -15.71 -0.57 -11.07
CA PHE A 595 -16.83 0.08 -11.77
C PHE A 595 -16.83 1.60 -11.50
N LEU A 596 -16.71 2.02 -10.24
CA LEU A 596 -16.64 3.44 -9.87
C LEU A 596 -15.44 4.15 -10.50
N GLN A 597 -14.30 3.46 -10.59
CA GLN A 597 -13.05 4.00 -11.14
C GLN A 597 -13.09 4.11 -12.68
N ASN A 598 -13.53 3.07 -13.38
CA ASN A 598 -13.40 2.96 -14.84
C ASN A 598 -14.62 3.47 -15.58
N ILE A 599 -15.82 3.26 -15.02
CA ILE A 599 -17.09 3.48 -15.71
C ILE A 599 -17.84 4.67 -15.12
N PHE A 600 -17.90 4.77 -13.79
CA PHE A 600 -18.69 5.75 -13.08
C PHE A 600 -17.85 6.86 -12.41
N ASN A 601 -16.88 7.38 -13.15
CA ASN A 601 -15.93 8.38 -12.67
C ASN A 601 -16.50 9.82 -12.72
N VAL A 602 -17.68 10.03 -12.12
CA VAL A 602 -18.39 11.33 -12.08
C VAL A 602 -18.11 12.13 -10.81
N VAL A 603 -17.68 11.46 -9.74
CA VAL A 603 -17.19 12.01 -8.46
C VAL A 603 -15.93 11.24 -8.04
N PRO A 604 -15.14 11.71 -7.06
CA PRO A 604 -13.96 10.96 -6.59
C PRO A 604 -14.34 9.56 -6.10
N HIS A 605 -13.99 8.54 -6.87
CA HIS A 605 -14.44 7.15 -6.70
C HIS A 605 -14.01 6.56 -5.36
N GLU A 606 -12.81 6.88 -4.88
CA GLU A 606 -12.29 6.44 -3.57
C GLU A 606 -13.14 6.95 -2.40
N LYS A 607 -13.64 8.18 -2.51
CA LYS A 607 -14.50 8.79 -1.50
C LYS A 607 -15.91 8.23 -1.58
N LEU A 608 -16.45 8.05 -2.79
CA LEU A 608 -17.76 7.45 -3.00
C LEU A 608 -17.80 6.00 -2.49
N HIS A 609 -16.78 5.20 -2.79
CA HIS A 609 -16.65 3.84 -2.27
C HIS A 609 -16.65 3.82 -0.73
N THR A 610 -15.90 4.74 -0.11
CA THR A 610 -15.85 4.85 1.36
C THR A 610 -17.18 5.29 1.95
N LEU A 611 -17.88 6.23 1.31
CA LEU A 611 -19.22 6.67 1.71
C LEU A 611 -20.24 5.51 1.63
N ILE A 612 -20.13 4.66 0.61
CA ILE A 612 -20.94 3.43 0.52
C ILE A 612 -20.62 2.48 1.69
N CYS A 613 -19.33 2.22 1.98
CA CYS A 613 -18.93 1.39 3.11
C CYS A 613 -19.44 1.93 4.47
N GLN A 614 -19.41 3.25 4.67
CA GLN A 614 -19.93 3.92 5.87
C GLN A 614 -21.45 3.78 6.00
N GLY A 615 -22.17 3.95 4.88
CA GLY A 615 -23.61 3.73 4.82
C GLY A 615 -23.98 2.30 5.19
N ILE A 616 -23.28 1.31 4.62
CA ILE A 616 -23.48 -0.12 4.91
C ILE A 616 -23.21 -0.43 6.38
N SER A 617 -22.14 0.13 6.95
CA SER A 617 -21.80 -0.10 8.36
C SER A 617 -22.83 0.49 9.34
N SER A 618 -23.62 1.47 8.89
CA SER A 618 -24.55 2.24 9.74
C SER A 618 -26.03 1.91 9.52
N HIS A 619 -26.38 1.25 8.40
CA HIS A 619 -27.75 1.10 7.96
C HIS A 619 -27.99 -0.29 7.36
N ALA A 620 -29.17 -0.85 7.59
CA ALA A 620 -29.51 -2.21 7.16
C ALA A 620 -30.24 -2.29 5.81
N SER A 621 -30.90 -1.22 5.34
CA SER A 621 -31.74 -1.23 4.14
C SER A 621 -31.14 -0.40 2.98
N ASP A 622 -31.49 -0.78 1.75
CA ASP A 622 -31.03 -0.06 0.55
C ASP A 622 -31.45 1.41 0.55
N GLU A 623 -32.68 1.72 0.98
CA GLU A 623 -33.16 3.10 1.04
C GLU A 623 -32.33 3.96 1.99
N ALA A 624 -32.01 3.43 3.19
CA ALA A 624 -31.26 4.19 4.19
C ALA A 624 -29.82 4.43 3.70
N ILE A 625 -29.19 3.43 3.08
CA ILE A 625 -27.85 3.56 2.48
C ILE A 625 -27.87 4.53 1.31
N TYR A 626 -28.88 4.46 0.44
CA TYR A 626 -29.07 5.37 -0.69
C TYR A 626 -29.17 6.83 -0.23
N ARG A 627 -30.00 7.10 0.78
CA ARG A 627 -30.16 8.44 1.37
C ARG A 627 -28.88 8.90 2.07
N HIS A 628 -28.15 8.00 2.74
CA HIS A 628 -26.84 8.30 3.32
C HIS A 628 -25.87 8.79 2.25
N ILE A 629 -25.76 8.05 1.13
CA ILE A 629 -24.92 8.43 -0.01
C ILE A 629 -25.31 9.82 -0.49
N GLN A 630 -26.59 10.08 -0.77
CA GLN A 630 -27.07 11.39 -1.23
C GLN A 630 -26.69 12.53 -0.28
N SER A 631 -26.84 12.32 1.03
CA SER A 631 -26.50 13.33 2.03
C SER A 631 -24.99 13.63 2.09
N GLY A 632 -24.14 12.64 1.84
CA GLY A 632 -22.68 12.77 1.88
C GLY A 632 -22.05 13.28 0.57
N LEU A 633 -22.80 13.34 -0.54
CA LEU A 633 -22.26 13.74 -1.86
C LEU A 633 -21.59 15.11 -1.84
N ASN A 634 -22.17 16.08 -1.12
CA ASN A 634 -21.62 17.45 -1.05
C ASN A 634 -20.26 17.51 -0.35
N GLU A 635 -19.98 16.60 0.58
CA GLU A 635 -18.70 16.54 1.30
C GLU A 635 -17.58 15.92 0.44
N ILE A 636 -17.95 14.98 -0.44
CA ILE A 636 -16.99 14.27 -1.27
C ILE A 636 -16.77 14.89 -2.64
N THR A 637 -17.70 15.72 -3.13
CA THR A 637 -17.70 16.31 -4.47
C THR A 637 -17.04 17.71 -4.46
N PRO A 638 -15.84 17.88 -5.03
CA PRO A 638 -15.23 19.20 -5.16
C PRO A 638 -16.10 20.15 -5.98
N SER A 639 -16.01 21.46 -5.73
CA SER A 639 -16.75 22.47 -6.51
C SER A 639 -16.43 22.45 -8.02
N HIS A 640 -15.25 21.94 -8.40
CA HIS A 640 -14.81 21.77 -9.79
C HIS A 640 -15.05 20.36 -10.35
N ALA A 641 -15.76 19.48 -9.62
CA ALA A 641 -15.98 18.09 -10.03
C ALA A 641 -16.57 17.92 -11.43
N PRO A 642 -17.52 18.76 -11.89
CA PRO A 642 -18.02 18.65 -13.27
C PRO A 642 -16.91 18.76 -14.33
N LEU A 643 -15.90 19.61 -14.10
CA LEU A 643 -14.78 19.82 -15.03
C LEU A 643 -13.71 18.73 -14.93
N THR A 644 -13.47 18.18 -13.75
CA THR A 644 -12.40 17.21 -13.51
C THR A 644 -12.84 15.75 -13.61
N TYR A 645 -14.11 15.45 -13.42
CA TYR A 645 -14.66 14.09 -13.40
C TYR A 645 -15.76 13.90 -14.45
N ALA A 646 -16.92 14.55 -14.29
CA ALA A 646 -18.09 14.27 -15.11
C ALA A 646 -17.88 14.52 -16.62
N ILE A 647 -17.32 15.68 -17.01
CA ILE A 647 -17.08 16.02 -18.43
C ILE A 647 -16.02 15.09 -19.06
N PRO A 648 -14.84 14.85 -18.45
CA PRO A 648 -13.89 13.85 -18.94
C PRO A 648 -14.50 12.44 -19.05
N SER A 649 -15.25 11.98 -18.05
CA SER A 649 -15.89 10.65 -18.04
C SER A 649 -16.88 10.51 -19.20
N LEU A 650 -17.73 11.53 -19.42
CA LEU A 650 -18.68 11.56 -20.52
C LEU A 650 -17.97 11.57 -21.89
N ARG A 651 -16.85 12.30 -22.01
CA ARG A 651 -16.04 12.31 -23.23
C ARG A 651 -15.45 10.93 -23.53
N ILE A 652 -14.88 10.27 -22.53
CA ILE A 652 -14.34 8.90 -22.66
C ILE A 652 -15.45 7.95 -23.09
N GLN A 653 -16.60 7.96 -22.42
CA GLN A 653 -17.76 7.13 -22.77
C GLN A 653 -18.18 7.32 -24.23
N LYS A 654 -18.30 8.57 -24.70
CA LYS A 654 -18.67 8.85 -26.10
C LYS A 654 -17.67 8.29 -27.10
N GLN A 655 -16.37 8.38 -26.80
CA GLN A 655 -15.30 7.91 -27.67
C GLN A 655 -15.23 6.37 -27.69
N GLU A 656 -15.35 5.72 -26.55
CA GLU A 656 -15.36 4.26 -26.42
C GLU A 656 -16.54 3.64 -27.17
N ILE A 657 -17.76 4.11 -26.92
CA ILE A 657 -18.97 3.60 -27.60
C ILE A 657 -18.87 3.77 -29.12
N ALA A 658 -18.38 4.93 -29.59
CA ALA A 658 -18.22 5.16 -31.01
C ALA A 658 -17.14 4.25 -31.64
N ALA A 659 -16.03 4.01 -30.93
CA ALA A 659 -14.96 3.10 -31.38
C ALA A 659 -15.42 1.64 -31.42
N GLU A 660 -16.16 1.18 -30.41
CA GLU A 660 -16.74 -0.16 -30.35
C GLU A 660 -17.80 -0.35 -31.44
N THR A 661 -18.66 0.64 -31.65
CA THR A 661 -19.67 0.65 -32.72
C THR A 661 -19.01 0.57 -34.10
N LYS A 662 -17.91 1.30 -34.32
CA LYS A 662 -17.12 1.21 -35.56
C LYS A 662 -16.56 -0.18 -35.78
N THR A 663 -16.03 -0.78 -34.72
CA THR A 663 -15.45 -2.14 -34.75
C THR A 663 -16.51 -3.17 -35.11
N LEU A 664 -17.71 -3.04 -34.54
CA LEU A 664 -18.84 -3.91 -34.85
C LEU A 664 -19.31 -3.78 -36.30
N LEU A 665 -19.51 -2.56 -36.79
CA LEU A 665 -20.15 -2.34 -38.10
C LEU A 665 -19.24 -2.67 -39.29
N SER A 666 -17.92 -2.63 -39.14
CA SER A 666 -16.94 -2.92 -40.21
C SER A 666 -17.28 -2.25 -41.56
N LEU A 667 -17.53 -0.95 -41.55
CA LEU A 667 -18.06 -0.19 -42.70
C LEU A 667 -16.95 0.31 -43.64
N ASP A 668 -17.20 0.22 -44.95
CA ASP A 668 -16.40 0.87 -45.99
C ASP A 668 -16.83 2.32 -46.27
N ALA A 669 -18.07 2.69 -45.89
CA ALA A 669 -18.64 4.02 -46.10
C ALA A 669 -19.65 4.39 -44.98
N PRO A 670 -19.84 5.69 -44.70
CA PRO A 670 -20.78 6.14 -43.66
C PRO A 670 -22.24 5.85 -44.04
N LEU A 671 -23.02 5.42 -43.05
CA LEU A 671 -24.44 5.11 -43.18
C LEU A 671 -25.29 6.39 -43.23
N ASP A 672 -26.19 6.49 -44.21
CA ASP A 672 -27.06 7.65 -44.40
C ASP A 672 -28.39 7.50 -43.66
N GLY A 673 -28.63 8.34 -42.66
CA GLY A 673 -29.81 8.28 -41.79
C GLY A 673 -29.55 7.51 -40.51
N TYR A 674 -29.57 8.21 -39.37
CA TYR A 674 -29.28 7.68 -38.04
C TYR A 674 -30.41 7.99 -37.05
N VAL A 675 -30.71 7.02 -36.18
CA VAL A 675 -31.66 7.16 -35.08
C VAL A 675 -30.98 6.80 -33.77
N GLU A 676 -30.98 7.73 -32.81
CA GLU A 676 -30.48 7.49 -31.47
C GLU A 676 -31.66 7.34 -30.50
N ILE A 677 -31.72 6.20 -29.82
CA ILE A 677 -32.72 5.90 -28.80
C ILE A 677 -32.11 6.09 -27.41
N GLY A 678 -32.82 6.85 -26.58
CA GLY A 678 -32.56 6.99 -25.15
C GLY A 678 -31.82 8.25 -24.75
N SER A 679 -31.07 8.90 -25.64
CA SER A 679 -30.29 10.10 -25.31
C SER A 679 -30.58 11.30 -26.22
N PRO A 680 -30.37 12.55 -25.72
CA PRO A 680 -30.58 13.77 -26.50
C PRO A 680 -29.42 14.08 -27.46
N GLY A 681 -28.93 13.07 -28.20
CA GLY A 681 -27.83 13.21 -29.17
C GLY A 681 -26.44 13.08 -28.57
N ARG A 682 -26.29 12.24 -27.54
CA ARG A 682 -25.03 12.04 -26.80
C ARG A 682 -23.90 11.54 -27.69
N TYR A 683 -24.19 10.63 -28.62
CA TYR A 683 -23.18 9.92 -29.39
C TYR A 683 -23.04 10.42 -30.83
N VAL A 684 -24.03 11.17 -31.33
CA VAL A 684 -24.09 11.68 -32.72
C VAL A 684 -22.76 12.28 -33.17
N LYS A 685 -22.17 13.19 -32.38
CA LYS A 685 -20.90 13.85 -32.75
C LYS A 685 -19.75 12.86 -32.91
N ALA A 686 -19.59 11.94 -31.96
CA ALA A 686 -18.49 10.98 -31.98
C ALA A 686 -18.64 9.98 -33.15
N LEU A 687 -19.87 9.57 -33.46
CA LEU A 687 -20.16 8.72 -34.62
C LEU A 687 -19.89 9.45 -35.96
N GLN A 688 -20.18 10.75 -36.04
CA GLN A 688 -19.84 11.58 -37.20
C GLN A 688 -18.32 11.75 -37.35
N GLU A 689 -17.60 12.04 -36.26
CA GLU A 689 -16.13 12.20 -36.25
C GLU A 689 -15.40 10.91 -36.69
N LEU A 690 -15.96 9.74 -36.39
CA LEU A 690 -15.44 8.44 -36.81
C LEU A 690 -15.90 7.98 -38.21
N ASN A 691 -16.67 8.82 -38.92
CA ASN A 691 -17.23 8.57 -40.25
C ASN A 691 -18.16 7.33 -40.29
N ILE A 692 -18.95 7.13 -39.24
CA ILE A 692 -19.92 6.01 -39.14
C ILE A 692 -21.27 6.42 -39.72
N ILE A 693 -21.69 7.67 -39.47
CA ILE A 693 -23.01 8.18 -39.88
C ILE A 693 -22.90 9.47 -40.70
N LYS A 694 -23.88 9.70 -41.57
CA LYS A 694 -24.12 10.95 -42.29
C LYS A 694 -25.63 11.18 -42.48
N GLY A 695 -25.99 12.38 -42.95
CA GLY A 695 -27.37 12.69 -43.33
C GLY A 695 -28.27 13.01 -42.15
N LYS A 696 -29.56 12.66 -42.27
CA LYS A 696 -30.59 13.00 -41.27
C LYS A 696 -30.38 12.23 -39.96
N VAL A 697 -30.59 12.91 -38.84
CA VAL A 697 -30.55 12.33 -37.49
C VAL A 697 -31.94 12.46 -36.88
N ALA A 698 -32.44 11.42 -36.22
CA ALA A 698 -33.60 11.49 -35.35
C ALA A 698 -33.21 11.05 -33.93
N LEU A 699 -33.74 11.75 -32.93
CA LEU A 699 -33.49 11.48 -31.51
C LEU A 699 -34.78 11.05 -30.83
N ILE A 700 -34.80 9.84 -30.31
CA ILE A 700 -35.93 9.27 -29.57
C ILE A 700 -35.63 9.36 -28.08
N HIS A 701 -36.28 10.30 -27.40
CA HIS A 701 -36.05 10.57 -25.98
C HIS A 701 -37.30 11.16 -25.32
N ASP A 702 -37.45 11.01 -24.00
CA ASP A 702 -38.66 11.45 -23.27
C ASP A 702 -38.84 12.97 -23.26
N ARG A 703 -37.74 13.73 -23.37
CA ARG A 703 -37.75 15.19 -23.38
C ARG A 703 -37.14 15.72 -24.67
N GLN A 704 -37.74 16.78 -25.22
CA GLN A 704 -37.19 17.48 -26.37
C GLN A 704 -35.86 18.16 -25.98
N PRO A 705 -34.75 17.88 -26.70
CA PRO A 705 -33.46 18.50 -26.40
C PRO A 705 -33.50 20.02 -26.54
N GLY A 706 -33.05 20.75 -25.52
CA GLY A 706 -33.07 22.21 -25.48
C GLY A 706 -31.67 22.83 -25.44
N TYR A 707 -31.59 24.06 -24.92
CA TYR A 707 -30.32 24.78 -24.69
C TYR A 707 -29.90 24.77 -23.22
N ALA A 708 -30.49 23.89 -22.41
CA ALA A 708 -30.10 23.76 -21.01
C ALA A 708 -28.65 23.27 -20.90
N PRO A 709 -27.88 23.71 -19.87
CA PRO A 709 -26.50 23.28 -19.71
C PRO A 709 -26.30 21.75 -19.70
N PRO A 710 -27.15 20.92 -19.07
CA PRO A 710 -27.04 19.46 -19.16
C PRO A 710 -27.18 18.97 -20.61
N ASP A 711 -28.12 19.49 -21.38
CA ASP A 711 -28.33 19.10 -22.78
C ASP A 711 -27.13 19.45 -23.67
N LEU A 712 -26.48 20.60 -23.40
CA LEU A 712 -25.28 21.06 -24.11
C LEU A 712 -24.08 20.13 -23.83
N VAL A 713 -23.90 19.74 -22.56
CA VAL A 713 -22.84 18.82 -22.13
C VAL A 713 -23.09 17.42 -22.69
N GLU A 714 -24.34 16.95 -22.60
CA GLU A 714 -24.79 15.67 -23.13
C GLU A 714 -24.53 15.53 -24.61
N ARG A 715 -24.94 16.49 -25.45
CA ARG A 715 -24.69 16.42 -26.90
C ARG A 715 -23.27 16.82 -27.32
N GLY A 716 -22.56 17.61 -26.51
CA GLY A 716 -21.22 18.13 -26.84
C GLY A 716 -21.20 19.09 -28.06
N GLN A 717 -22.33 19.73 -28.34
CA GLN A 717 -22.59 20.66 -29.44
C GLN A 717 -23.42 21.84 -28.94
N LEU A 718 -23.25 23.02 -29.55
CA LEU A 718 -24.00 24.22 -29.13
C LEU A 718 -25.45 24.19 -29.63
N THR A 719 -25.66 23.73 -30.86
CA THR A 719 -26.97 23.62 -31.50
C THR A 719 -27.59 22.24 -31.27
N PRO A 720 -28.92 22.13 -31.11
CA PRO A 720 -29.64 20.86 -31.17
C PRO A 720 -29.35 20.10 -32.47
N VAL A 721 -29.42 18.77 -32.42
CA VAL A 721 -29.11 17.89 -33.56
C VAL A 721 -30.30 16.98 -33.84
N GLY A 722 -30.68 16.88 -35.11
CA GLY A 722 -31.72 15.97 -35.55
C GLY A 722 -33.13 16.35 -35.14
N ASP A 723 -34.08 15.56 -35.64
CA ASP A 723 -35.51 15.68 -35.35
C ASP A 723 -35.85 14.93 -34.07
N TRP A 724 -36.62 15.53 -33.16
CA TRP A 724 -37.03 14.88 -31.91
C TRP A 724 -38.30 14.05 -32.09
N VAL A 725 -38.30 12.85 -31.50
CA VAL A 725 -39.45 11.95 -31.39
C VAL A 725 -39.59 11.55 -29.92
N ALA A 726 -40.81 11.61 -29.39
CA ALA A 726 -41.05 11.18 -28.01
C ALA A 726 -40.85 9.67 -27.86
N LEU A 727 -40.06 9.23 -26.87
CA LEU A 727 -39.89 7.82 -26.54
C LEU A 727 -41.20 7.19 -26.01
N ASN A 728 -42.02 8.00 -25.32
CA ASN A 728 -43.37 7.64 -24.86
C ASN A 728 -43.42 6.29 -24.14
N ASP A 729 -42.56 6.12 -23.13
CA ASP A 729 -42.52 4.92 -22.28
C ASP A 729 -42.39 3.62 -23.09
N TYR A 730 -41.48 3.65 -24.08
CA TYR A 730 -41.16 2.57 -25.01
C TYR A 730 -42.34 2.06 -25.84
N ALA A 731 -43.34 2.92 -26.11
CA ALA A 731 -44.37 2.62 -27.10
C ALA A 731 -43.76 2.51 -28.52
N PRO A 732 -44.42 1.81 -29.47
CA PRO A 732 -43.96 1.75 -30.86
C PRO A 732 -43.63 3.13 -31.42
N ILE A 733 -42.42 3.26 -31.96
CA ILE A 733 -41.87 4.53 -32.39
C ILE A 733 -42.64 5.03 -33.63
N ASN A 734 -43.16 6.26 -33.56
CA ASN A 734 -43.84 6.89 -34.68
C ASN A 734 -42.82 7.50 -35.66
N MET A 735 -42.28 6.67 -36.56
CA MET A 735 -41.33 7.09 -37.59
C MET A 735 -41.70 6.58 -38.98
N VAL A 736 -41.24 7.29 -40.01
CA VAL A 736 -41.40 6.87 -41.40
C VAL A 736 -40.63 5.57 -41.63
N ALA A 737 -41.28 4.58 -42.24
CA ALA A 737 -40.66 3.30 -42.57
C ALA A 737 -39.46 3.48 -43.51
N SER A 738 -38.41 2.67 -43.32
CA SER A 738 -37.17 2.72 -44.12
C SER A 738 -36.48 4.10 -44.18
N SER A 739 -36.61 4.88 -43.12
CA SER A 739 -36.01 6.23 -43.02
C SER A 739 -34.55 6.22 -42.54
N ALA A 740 -34.11 5.16 -41.87
CA ALA A 740 -32.77 5.07 -41.26
C ALA A 740 -31.95 3.89 -41.77
N SER A 741 -30.62 4.06 -41.80
CA SER A 741 -29.66 2.98 -42.09
C SER A 741 -28.97 2.46 -40.83
N LEU A 742 -28.97 3.25 -39.74
CA LEU A 742 -28.50 2.86 -38.42
C LEU A 742 -29.50 3.31 -37.35
N VAL A 743 -29.87 2.39 -36.46
CA VAL A 743 -30.56 2.71 -35.20
C VAL A 743 -29.66 2.24 -34.07
N SER A 744 -29.53 3.01 -32.99
CA SER A 744 -28.81 2.59 -31.79
C SER A 744 -29.61 2.80 -30.52
N ALA A 745 -29.56 1.83 -29.60
CA ALA A 745 -30.10 1.92 -28.26
C ALA A 745 -28.97 1.64 -27.23
N TYR A 746 -28.31 2.71 -26.76
CA TYR A 746 -27.14 2.58 -25.86
C TYR A 746 -27.47 2.57 -24.36
N ILE A 747 -28.73 2.84 -24.00
CA ILE A 747 -29.18 2.95 -22.60
C ILE A 747 -29.70 1.60 -22.06
N GLY A 748 -29.76 0.55 -22.88
CA GLY A 748 -30.28 -0.76 -22.47
C GLY A 748 -31.76 -0.93 -22.75
N LEU A 749 -32.12 -2.14 -23.16
CA LEU A 749 -33.51 -2.55 -23.32
C LEU A 749 -34.07 -3.13 -22.01
N HIS A 750 -33.24 -3.47 -21.04
CA HIS A 750 -33.68 -3.98 -19.72
C HIS A 750 -34.60 -3.04 -18.93
N HIS A 751 -34.74 -1.77 -19.33
CA HIS A 751 -35.69 -0.81 -18.73
C HIS A 751 -37.14 -0.98 -19.19
N MET A 752 -37.45 -1.97 -20.04
CA MET A 752 -38.82 -2.22 -20.52
C MET A 752 -39.37 -3.59 -20.13
N THR A 753 -40.69 -3.65 -19.98
CA THR A 753 -41.39 -4.93 -19.76
C THR A 753 -41.36 -5.79 -21.03
N ALA A 754 -41.47 -7.10 -20.86
CA ALA A 754 -41.50 -8.04 -21.99
C ALA A 754 -42.66 -7.77 -22.97
N GLU A 755 -43.79 -7.24 -22.49
CA GLU A 755 -44.97 -6.90 -23.29
C GLU A 755 -44.71 -5.74 -24.25
N LYS A 756 -43.93 -4.74 -23.82
CA LYS A 756 -43.60 -3.57 -24.66
C LYS A 756 -42.46 -3.85 -25.63
N LEU A 757 -41.56 -4.75 -25.28
CA LEU A 757 -40.36 -5.05 -26.06
C LEU A 757 -40.67 -5.45 -27.51
N GLY A 758 -41.58 -6.39 -27.73
CA GLY A 758 -41.92 -6.87 -29.08
C GLY A 758 -42.36 -5.73 -30.01
N PRO A 759 -43.47 -5.03 -29.72
CA PRO A 759 -43.97 -3.91 -30.52
C PRO A 759 -42.94 -2.79 -30.71
N PHE A 760 -42.10 -2.52 -29.69
CA PHE A 760 -41.04 -1.53 -29.79
C PHE A 760 -39.96 -1.93 -30.80
N ILE A 761 -39.43 -3.16 -30.71
CA ILE A 761 -38.42 -3.66 -31.66
C ILE A 761 -38.99 -3.79 -33.08
N GLU A 762 -40.25 -4.19 -33.23
CA GLU A 762 -40.92 -4.21 -34.53
C GLU A 762 -40.97 -2.82 -35.18
N SER A 763 -41.25 -1.77 -34.39
CA SER A 763 -41.23 -0.40 -34.91
C SER A 763 -39.83 0.04 -35.38
N ILE A 764 -38.77 -0.39 -34.67
CA ILE A 764 -37.37 -0.19 -35.10
C ILE A 764 -37.09 -0.93 -36.41
N PHE A 765 -37.56 -2.19 -36.51
CA PHE A 765 -37.44 -2.98 -37.73
C PHE A 765 -38.10 -2.28 -38.92
N GLN A 766 -39.27 -1.66 -38.74
CA GLN A 766 -39.94 -0.90 -39.79
C GLN A 766 -39.19 0.39 -40.17
N ALA A 767 -38.64 1.12 -39.20
CA ALA A 767 -37.88 2.35 -39.43
C ALA A 767 -36.57 2.11 -40.22
N LEU A 768 -35.95 0.94 -40.06
CA LEU A 768 -34.71 0.58 -40.76
C LEU A 768 -34.93 0.21 -42.23
N ARG A 769 -34.03 0.66 -43.09
CA ARG A 769 -33.93 0.21 -44.50
C ARG A 769 -33.51 -1.27 -44.57
N PRO A 770 -33.88 -2.01 -45.63
CA PRO A 770 -33.27 -3.31 -45.91
C PRO A 770 -31.74 -3.18 -45.93
N GLY A 771 -31.05 -4.10 -45.24
CA GLY A 771 -29.60 -4.04 -45.07
C GLY A 771 -29.11 -3.09 -43.97
N GLY A 772 -29.99 -2.32 -43.33
CA GLY A 772 -29.66 -1.43 -42.21
C GLY A 772 -29.33 -2.16 -40.91
N TYR A 773 -28.71 -1.43 -39.98
CA TYR A 773 -28.17 -1.99 -38.74
C TYR A 773 -28.88 -1.47 -37.49
N PHE A 774 -29.03 -2.34 -36.50
CA PHE A 774 -29.49 -2.00 -35.16
C PHE A 774 -28.41 -2.37 -34.14
N VAL A 775 -27.92 -1.37 -33.40
CA VAL A 775 -26.91 -1.55 -32.36
C VAL A 775 -27.59 -1.44 -30.99
N VAL A 776 -27.40 -2.45 -30.15
CA VAL A 776 -27.98 -2.52 -28.80
C VAL A 776 -26.87 -2.66 -27.79
N ARG A 777 -26.91 -1.88 -26.71
CA ARG A 777 -26.02 -2.05 -25.57
C ARG A 777 -26.83 -2.57 -24.39
N ASP A 778 -26.47 -3.71 -23.81
CA ASP A 778 -27.12 -4.25 -22.61
C ASP A 778 -26.15 -5.09 -21.76
N HIS A 779 -26.51 -5.38 -20.52
CA HIS A 779 -25.69 -6.17 -19.60
C HIS A 779 -25.83 -7.66 -19.86
N ASP A 780 -24.72 -8.42 -19.85
CA ASP A 780 -24.74 -9.88 -19.89
C ASP A 780 -24.96 -10.48 -18.49
N VAL A 781 -26.23 -10.62 -18.10
CA VAL A 781 -26.62 -11.07 -16.76
C VAL A 781 -27.05 -12.54 -16.77
N GLY A 782 -26.08 -13.41 -16.46
CA GLY A 782 -26.27 -14.88 -16.45
C GLY A 782 -26.75 -15.49 -15.13
N ASP A 783 -26.53 -14.81 -14.01
CA ASP A 783 -26.78 -15.32 -12.67
C ASP A 783 -27.21 -14.22 -11.68
N GLN A 784 -27.63 -14.63 -10.47
CA GLN A 784 -28.12 -13.70 -9.45
C GLN A 784 -27.02 -12.77 -8.91
N VAL A 785 -25.75 -13.22 -8.90
CA VAL A 785 -24.62 -12.42 -8.40
C VAL A 785 -24.41 -11.22 -9.32
N MET A 786 -24.34 -11.47 -10.63
CA MET A 786 -24.25 -10.42 -11.64
C MET A 786 -25.51 -9.55 -11.65
N HIS A 787 -26.69 -10.14 -11.44
CA HIS A 787 -27.93 -9.37 -11.32
C HIS A 787 -27.86 -8.35 -10.18
N ASP A 788 -27.47 -8.78 -8.98
CA ASP A 788 -27.34 -7.90 -7.82
C ASP A 788 -26.25 -6.83 -8.04
N PHE A 789 -25.13 -7.20 -8.67
CA PHE A 789 -24.04 -6.29 -8.99
C PHE A 789 -24.49 -5.16 -9.94
N VAL A 790 -25.13 -5.53 -11.06
CA VAL A 790 -25.64 -4.56 -12.05
C VAL A 790 -26.78 -3.73 -11.44
N ALA A 791 -27.68 -4.35 -10.69
CA ALA A 791 -28.73 -3.61 -9.96
C ALA A 791 -28.13 -2.59 -8.99
N LEU A 792 -27.03 -2.92 -8.30
CA LEU A 792 -26.35 -1.96 -7.43
C LEU A 792 -25.69 -0.83 -8.23
N ALA A 793 -25.13 -1.11 -9.41
CA ALA A 793 -24.55 -0.10 -10.27
C ALA A 793 -25.60 0.96 -10.68
N HIS A 794 -26.80 0.51 -11.05
CA HIS A 794 -27.96 1.38 -11.32
C HIS A 794 -28.39 2.16 -10.07
N THR A 795 -28.49 1.49 -8.91
CA THR A 795 -28.83 2.14 -7.64
C THR A 795 -27.83 3.23 -7.25
N ALA A 796 -26.53 2.99 -7.40
CA ALA A 796 -25.49 3.98 -7.11
C ALA A 796 -25.51 5.14 -8.11
N PHE A 797 -25.76 4.86 -9.39
CA PHE A 797 -25.93 5.87 -10.44
C PHE A 797 -27.04 6.86 -10.08
N ASN A 798 -28.23 6.35 -9.76
CA ASN A 798 -29.39 7.15 -9.37
C ASN A 798 -29.12 7.96 -8.09
N ALA A 799 -28.46 7.34 -7.10
CA ALA A 799 -28.11 8.02 -5.85
C ALA A 799 -27.23 9.25 -6.12
N VAL A 800 -26.17 9.08 -6.91
CA VAL A 800 -25.19 10.13 -7.19
C VAL A 800 -25.74 11.24 -8.10
N LEU A 801 -26.69 10.92 -8.98
CA LEU A 801 -27.41 11.92 -9.77
C LEU A 801 -28.49 12.68 -8.97
N GLY A 802 -28.75 12.27 -7.73
CA GLY A 802 -29.73 12.93 -6.87
C GLY A 802 -31.18 12.54 -7.17
N GLU A 803 -31.42 11.42 -7.86
CA GLU A 803 -32.77 10.94 -8.13
C GLU A 803 -33.50 10.55 -6.83
N PRO A 804 -34.81 10.82 -6.68
CA PRO A 804 -35.55 10.39 -5.50
C PRO A 804 -35.54 8.85 -5.37
N TRP A 805 -35.46 8.35 -4.13
CA TRP A 805 -35.53 6.91 -3.87
C TRP A 805 -36.75 6.24 -4.52
N SER A 806 -37.90 6.91 -4.55
CA SER A 806 -39.11 6.38 -5.18
C SER A 806 -38.94 6.10 -6.66
N VAL A 807 -38.16 6.92 -7.38
CA VAL A 807 -37.83 6.72 -8.81
C VAL A 807 -36.93 5.50 -8.97
N ASN A 808 -35.87 5.41 -8.16
CA ASN A 808 -34.97 4.26 -8.15
C ASN A 808 -35.69 2.95 -7.79
N ALA A 809 -36.57 2.97 -6.79
CA ALA A 809 -37.30 1.79 -6.32
C ALA A 809 -38.33 1.29 -7.35
N SER A 810 -38.83 2.17 -8.22
CA SER A 810 -39.75 1.84 -9.31
C SER A 810 -39.06 1.52 -10.64
N GLU A 811 -37.73 1.66 -10.71
CA GLU A 811 -36.98 1.45 -11.94
C GLU A 811 -37.07 -0.02 -12.39
N LEU A 812 -37.47 -0.22 -13.64
CA LEU A 812 -37.51 -1.55 -14.25
C LEU A 812 -36.09 -2.02 -14.57
N ARG A 813 -35.77 -3.25 -14.15
CA ARG A 813 -34.44 -3.87 -14.28
C ARG A 813 -34.58 -5.31 -14.78
N HIS A 814 -35.11 -5.48 -15.99
CA HIS A 814 -35.34 -6.79 -16.62
C HIS A 814 -34.07 -7.33 -17.29
N PHE A 815 -32.99 -7.43 -16.52
CA PHE A 815 -31.71 -7.96 -17.00
C PHE A 815 -31.85 -9.39 -17.51
N ALA A 816 -31.06 -9.73 -18.52
CA ALA A 816 -31.04 -11.06 -19.11
C ALA A 816 -29.65 -11.38 -19.70
N PRO A 817 -29.32 -12.66 -19.91
CA PRO A 817 -28.12 -13.03 -20.66
C PRO A 817 -28.17 -12.49 -22.09
N VAL A 818 -27.01 -12.20 -22.67
CA VAL A 818 -26.90 -11.74 -24.07
C VAL A 818 -27.62 -12.68 -25.04
N ALA A 819 -27.49 -13.99 -24.85
CA ALA A 819 -28.17 -14.98 -25.69
C ALA A 819 -29.71 -14.84 -25.66
N THR A 820 -30.28 -14.37 -24.55
CA THR A 820 -31.71 -14.10 -24.43
C THR A 820 -32.09 -12.82 -25.15
N TRP A 821 -31.27 -11.77 -25.07
CA TRP A 821 -31.48 -10.53 -25.83
C TRP A 821 -31.44 -10.77 -27.34
N VAL A 822 -30.46 -11.55 -27.81
CA VAL A 822 -30.36 -11.95 -29.22
C VAL A 822 -31.66 -12.62 -29.67
N LYS A 823 -32.12 -13.66 -28.96
CA LYS A 823 -33.38 -14.35 -29.30
C LYS A 823 -34.58 -13.42 -29.33
N ARG A 824 -34.71 -12.51 -28.36
CA ARG A 824 -35.84 -11.56 -28.29
C ARG A 824 -35.86 -10.61 -29.49
N ILE A 825 -34.70 -10.17 -29.96
CA ILE A 825 -34.59 -9.23 -31.10
C ILE A 825 -34.77 -9.96 -32.44
N GLU A 826 -34.28 -11.19 -32.57
CA GLU A 826 -34.45 -12.00 -33.78
C GLU A 826 -35.92 -12.37 -34.07
N VAL A 827 -36.77 -12.44 -33.04
CA VAL A 827 -38.22 -12.65 -33.21
C VAL A 827 -38.86 -11.55 -34.09
N ALA A 828 -38.35 -10.32 -34.04
CA ALA A 828 -38.82 -9.21 -34.87
C ALA A 828 -38.25 -9.23 -36.32
N GLY A 829 -37.48 -10.26 -36.68
CA GLY A 829 -36.94 -10.46 -38.03
C GLY A 829 -35.50 -9.98 -38.25
N PHE A 830 -34.84 -9.46 -37.21
CA PHE A 830 -33.41 -9.13 -37.26
C PHE A 830 -32.53 -10.38 -37.32
N LYS A 831 -31.27 -10.21 -37.75
CA LYS A 831 -30.21 -11.23 -37.68
C LYS A 831 -29.02 -10.69 -36.92
N VAL A 832 -28.56 -11.41 -35.90
CA VAL A 832 -27.33 -11.03 -35.19
C VAL A 832 -26.12 -11.13 -36.12
N VAL A 833 -25.17 -10.20 -35.99
CA VAL A 833 -23.94 -10.13 -36.80
C VAL A 833 -22.74 -10.04 -35.88
N GLY A 834 -21.80 -10.97 -36.04
CA GLY A 834 -20.56 -11.02 -35.26
C GLY A 834 -20.77 -11.39 -33.79
N GLU A 835 -19.70 -11.25 -33.02
CA GLU A 835 -19.68 -11.51 -31.58
C GLU A 835 -19.93 -10.20 -30.78
N PRO A 836 -20.52 -10.30 -29.58
CA PRO A 836 -20.67 -9.15 -28.69
C PRO A 836 -19.33 -8.50 -28.36
N VAL A 837 -19.29 -7.17 -28.34
CA VAL A 837 -18.13 -6.39 -27.90
C VAL A 837 -18.37 -5.92 -26.48
N PHE A 838 -17.50 -6.33 -25.55
CA PHE A 838 -17.54 -5.91 -24.15
C PHE A 838 -16.61 -4.73 -23.91
N GLN A 839 -17.08 -3.77 -23.12
CA GLN A 839 -16.27 -2.62 -22.74
C GLN A 839 -15.11 -3.05 -21.84
N ALA A 840 -13.89 -2.70 -22.23
CA ALA A 840 -12.69 -3.11 -21.51
C ALA A 840 -12.67 -2.51 -20.09
N GLY A 841 -12.49 -3.36 -19.07
CA GLY A 841 -12.45 -2.92 -17.68
C GLY A 841 -13.82 -2.59 -17.05
N ASP A 842 -14.93 -2.91 -17.74
CA ASP A 842 -16.28 -2.80 -17.19
C ASP A 842 -16.71 -4.11 -16.49
N PRO A 843 -16.77 -4.14 -15.15
CA PRO A 843 -17.18 -5.33 -14.40
C PRO A 843 -18.69 -5.61 -14.51
N THR A 844 -19.50 -4.69 -15.03
CA THR A 844 -20.95 -4.88 -15.25
C THR A 844 -21.28 -5.69 -16.51
N LYS A 845 -20.25 -6.17 -17.22
CA LYS A 845 -20.35 -6.96 -18.46
C LYS A 845 -21.29 -6.33 -19.50
N ASN A 846 -21.14 -5.02 -19.70
CA ASN A 846 -21.92 -4.30 -20.68
C ASN A 846 -21.44 -4.66 -22.10
N ALA A 847 -22.35 -5.16 -22.93
CA ALA A 847 -22.06 -5.70 -24.26
C ALA A 847 -22.78 -4.87 -25.33
N LEU A 848 -22.06 -4.50 -26.39
CA LEU A 848 -22.64 -4.01 -27.63
C LEU A 848 -22.93 -5.20 -28.55
N LEU A 849 -24.16 -5.26 -29.04
CA LEU A 849 -24.71 -6.24 -29.94
C LEU A 849 -25.03 -5.58 -31.27
N LEU A 850 -24.72 -6.26 -32.37
CA LEU A 850 -25.04 -5.80 -33.71
C LEU A 850 -26.07 -6.72 -34.36
N PHE A 851 -27.13 -6.10 -34.90
CA PHE A 851 -28.16 -6.77 -35.66
C PHE A 851 -28.29 -6.13 -37.03
N LYS A 852 -28.56 -6.94 -38.06
CA LYS A 852 -28.83 -6.49 -39.43
C LYS A 852 -30.26 -6.83 -39.82
N LYS A 853 -30.95 -5.89 -40.45
CA LYS A 853 -32.22 -6.15 -41.14
C LYS A 853 -31.92 -6.86 -42.45
N PRO A 854 -32.46 -8.07 -42.70
CA PRO A 854 -32.22 -8.80 -43.94
C PRO A 854 -32.55 -7.95 -45.19
N GLU A 855 -31.73 -8.10 -46.23
CA GLU A 855 -32.08 -7.63 -47.56
C GLU A 855 -33.08 -8.63 -48.14
N PHE A 856 -34.34 -8.22 -48.30
CA PHE A 856 -35.29 -9.05 -49.02
C PHE A 856 -34.83 -9.12 -50.48
N GLN A 857 -34.41 -10.30 -50.93
CA GLN A 857 -34.26 -10.55 -52.37
C GLN A 857 -35.65 -10.42 -52.99
N ALA A 858 -35.77 -9.50 -53.96
CA ALA A 858 -36.98 -9.26 -54.72
C ALA A 858 -37.39 -10.49 -55.54
#